data_AF-A0AAU9TXU9-F1
#
_entry.id   AF-A0AAU9TXU9-F1
#
_cell.length_a   1.000
_cell.length_b   1.000
_cell.length_c   1.000
_cell.angle_alpha   90.00
_cell.angle_beta   90.00
_cell.angle_gamma   90.00
#
_symmetry.space_group_name_H-M   'P 1'
#
loop_
_entity.id
_entity.type
_entity.pdbx_description
1 polymer ?
#
loop_
_entity_poly.entity_id
_entity_poly.type
_entity_poly.pdbx_seq_one_letter_code
_entity_poly.pdbx_strand_id
1 'polypeptide(L)'
;MRRSNKDKHLSKTLSWLLRHGATTECLKISSDGYISVQEILQHRSLRGKYNKDDIERVVATNSKQRFKLRFNESINTVEIKANQGHSIKISDNELVQISEPHYKTVVHGTYFKHWPQIKKEGLSRMKRKHIHFAKGTLQDPNVISGLRKDVEIYIFVDLAKALADGLKFYESENGVILTEGNENGFLEPKYFSRIIDKSTGFPNYTQSTDLAQVFSNYGPVTVEKINNKFAILAFATNDEAHEAVQDSSKVNIYGEFLTVKPFNPKLEPSTPKRQFVRSKERGKIVEPQALELAGEFHEQLASLLGAVRLSQGEVAALAALYGDLEQALQQPWPGCVAVPFGSITTGLGVKSSDADCFIRLPPGWRTPHGNHVHKAKRILQQYPKIFAEIFAIPRANTPIVKFFHVPTQTNCDVTFKTPLGAQNSKLISFLLQADPRLIPMAVVVKYWAKVHGFSGTGKLTNYALTLLIIFYLQQAPVSILPSVEWLQRDAATAVIVDEWNTGFMDDYNLIPQSTNTSSISELLGGFFQYYSTFNFAEMIVCPFLGVPVKKELFKDLNLLPNEFDRYIQNVRNRVVSPMRFTTSICVQDPFELCHNVASAITSRLTVEIIAFFKFAATAYDTEKLNNCKNLLQTILLQKPKIPREKFHLEFRAVIFSHLIKEIENPDWKSVVRDVTIKVFEQMCKIKLVKIEEKPNESAKKQRDKFTGVITKAIWKRKQFSKLYSLMKLDFVQKQTRITEEILNVEKQTFNIQFRLTLTFKQETKQTTATIKLMEGDVVIFKEFGKFFMSIVHNWYTVLLKDSLRPREQQRHSQTSSNVVNNETKPEDDNDLRMSVSQTEESDTSDVVNAEAASNIDQQTP
;
A
#
# COMPACT_ATOMS: atom_id res chain seq x y z
N MET A 1 -19.75 4.85 -19.30
CA MET A 1 -18.37 4.43 -18.95
C MET A 1 -17.82 3.24 -19.77
N ARG A 2 -18.58 2.14 -19.98
CA ARG A 2 -18.10 0.95 -20.76
C ARG A 2 -17.56 1.28 -22.16
N ARG A 3 -18.17 2.23 -22.89
CA ARG A 3 -17.77 2.63 -24.26
C ARG A 3 -16.43 3.41 -24.33
N SER A 4 -16.12 4.29 -23.37
CA SER A 4 -14.84 5.04 -23.34
C SER A 4 -13.61 4.14 -23.13
N ASN A 5 -13.77 3.03 -22.42
CA ASN A 5 -12.70 2.04 -22.28
C ASN A 5 -12.50 1.20 -23.54
N LYS A 6 -13.57 0.91 -24.32
CA LYS A 6 -13.47 0.26 -25.63
C LYS A 6 -12.68 1.12 -26.63
N ASP A 7 -12.99 2.41 -26.74
CA ASP A 7 -12.29 3.31 -27.68
C ASP A 7 -10.81 3.52 -27.31
N LYS A 8 -10.49 3.56 -26.00
CA LYS A 8 -9.10 3.59 -25.53
C LYS A 8 -8.34 2.29 -25.85
N HIS A 9 -9.02 1.15 -25.78
CA HIS A 9 -8.43 -0.13 -26.16
C HIS A 9 -8.18 -0.19 -27.68
N LEU A 10 -9.20 0.14 -28.48
CA LEU A 10 -9.10 0.21 -29.94
C LEU A 10 -7.96 1.15 -30.38
N SER A 11 -7.89 2.37 -29.82
CA SER A 11 -6.82 3.32 -30.13
C SER A 11 -5.41 2.80 -29.78
N LYS A 12 -5.24 2.04 -28.69
CA LYS A 12 -3.95 1.43 -28.34
C LYS A 12 -3.58 0.31 -29.30
N THR A 13 -4.53 -0.55 -29.65
CA THR A 13 -4.32 -1.66 -30.58
C THR A 13 -3.98 -1.14 -31.98
N LEU A 14 -4.72 -0.15 -32.49
CA LEU A 14 -4.42 0.51 -33.78
C LEU A 14 -3.04 1.18 -33.77
N SER A 15 -2.68 1.88 -32.68
CA SER A 15 -1.35 2.51 -32.57
C SER A 15 -0.21 1.50 -32.65
N TRP A 16 -0.38 0.31 -32.08
CA TRP A 16 0.66 -0.72 -32.12
C TRP A 16 0.72 -1.39 -33.50
N LEU A 17 -0.41 -1.81 -34.06
CA LEU A 17 -0.48 -2.46 -35.37
C LEU A 17 0.11 -1.57 -36.47
N LEU A 18 -0.33 -0.31 -36.55
CA LEU A 18 0.07 0.61 -37.60
C LEU A 18 1.53 1.06 -37.49
N ARG A 19 2.13 1.05 -36.29
CA ARG A 19 3.51 1.57 -36.08
C ARG A 19 4.56 0.48 -36.03
N HIS A 20 4.20 -0.71 -35.55
CA HIS A 20 5.15 -1.76 -35.19
C HIS A 20 4.69 -3.13 -35.70
N GLY A 21 3.41 -3.44 -35.52
CA GLY A 21 2.89 -4.79 -35.64
C GLY A 21 2.60 -5.26 -37.07
N ALA A 22 2.45 -4.36 -38.04
CA ALA A 22 1.93 -4.71 -39.37
C ALA A 22 2.72 -5.85 -40.05
N THR A 23 4.05 -5.75 -40.10
CA THR A 23 4.90 -6.78 -40.72
C THR A 23 4.92 -8.08 -39.91
N THR A 24 4.95 -8.01 -38.58
CA THR A 24 4.97 -9.20 -37.70
C THR A 24 3.64 -9.93 -37.63
N GLU A 25 2.52 -9.24 -37.86
CA GLU A 25 1.17 -9.80 -37.86
C GLU A 25 0.66 -10.07 -39.29
N CYS A 26 1.56 -10.07 -40.28
CA CYS A 26 1.27 -10.35 -41.69
C CYS A 26 0.18 -9.46 -42.32
N LEU A 27 0.05 -8.20 -41.87
CA LEU A 27 -0.81 -7.21 -42.49
C LEU A 27 -0.10 -6.54 -43.66
N LYS A 28 -0.81 -6.37 -44.78
CA LYS A 28 -0.27 -5.69 -45.96
C LYS A 28 -0.26 -4.19 -45.71
N ILE A 29 0.93 -3.68 -45.40
CA ILE A 29 1.18 -2.25 -45.27
C ILE A 29 1.79 -1.72 -46.56
N SER A 30 1.20 -0.66 -47.10
CA SER A 30 1.73 0.03 -48.28
C SER A 30 3.04 0.75 -47.97
N SER A 31 3.80 1.11 -49.02
CA SER A 31 5.06 1.85 -48.89
C SER A 31 4.91 3.23 -48.24
N ASP A 32 3.71 3.80 -48.25
CA ASP A 32 3.32 5.07 -47.61
C ASP A 32 2.56 4.88 -46.26
N GLY A 33 2.53 3.64 -45.74
CA GLY A 33 2.15 3.35 -44.34
C GLY A 33 0.68 3.09 -44.09
N TYR A 34 -0.14 2.95 -45.13
CA TYR A 34 -1.57 2.66 -45.04
C TYR A 34 -1.85 1.16 -45.03
N ILE A 35 -2.94 0.78 -44.36
CA ILE A 35 -3.47 -0.58 -44.33
C ILE A 35 -4.99 -0.50 -44.54
N SER A 36 -5.54 -1.45 -45.28
CA SER A 36 -7.00 -1.59 -45.46
C SER A 36 -7.72 -1.73 -44.11
N VAL A 37 -8.76 -0.92 -43.90
CA VAL A 37 -9.61 -1.00 -42.70
C VAL A 37 -10.30 -2.36 -42.62
N GLN A 38 -10.65 -2.95 -43.77
CA GLN A 38 -11.28 -4.26 -43.82
C GLN A 38 -10.31 -5.36 -43.36
N GLU A 39 -9.05 -5.33 -43.80
CA GLU A 39 -8.02 -6.27 -43.33
C GLU A 39 -7.72 -6.10 -41.83
N ILE A 40 -7.64 -4.85 -41.35
CA ILE A 40 -7.44 -4.55 -39.92
C ILE A 40 -8.59 -5.09 -39.07
N LEU A 41 -9.83 -4.99 -39.52
CA LEU A 41 -10.99 -5.50 -38.80
C LEU A 41 -11.06 -7.03 -38.78
N GLN A 42 -10.40 -7.72 -39.71
CA GLN A 42 -10.28 -9.19 -39.68
C GLN A 42 -9.13 -9.68 -38.79
N HIS A 43 -8.26 -8.79 -38.31
CA HIS A 43 -7.17 -9.16 -37.41
C HIS A 43 -7.70 -9.73 -36.08
N ARG A 44 -7.07 -10.79 -35.56
CA ARG A 44 -7.46 -11.52 -34.33
C ARG A 44 -7.76 -10.64 -33.11
N SER A 45 -7.08 -9.50 -32.99
CA SER A 45 -7.28 -8.56 -31.87
C SER A 45 -8.53 -7.68 -32.01
N LEU A 46 -9.08 -7.54 -33.23
CA LEU A 46 -10.17 -6.63 -33.56
C LEU A 46 -11.43 -7.33 -34.11
N ARG A 47 -11.28 -8.51 -34.72
CA ARG A 47 -12.36 -9.31 -35.32
C ARG A 47 -13.47 -9.61 -34.33
N GLY A 48 -14.71 -9.32 -34.74
CA GLY A 48 -15.93 -9.52 -33.94
C GLY A 48 -16.09 -8.58 -32.74
N LYS A 49 -15.15 -7.65 -32.51
CA LYS A 49 -15.15 -6.74 -31.34
C LYS A 49 -15.40 -5.28 -31.71
N TYR A 50 -15.02 -4.88 -32.92
CA TYR A 50 -15.12 -3.53 -33.46
C TYR A 50 -15.58 -3.56 -34.91
N ASN A 51 -16.16 -2.46 -35.38
CA ASN A 51 -16.58 -2.29 -36.77
C ASN A 51 -15.93 -1.03 -37.40
N LYS A 52 -16.30 -0.73 -38.66
CA LYS A 52 -15.80 0.43 -39.40
C LYS A 52 -16.12 1.75 -38.68
N ASP A 53 -17.35 1.91 -38.21
CA ASP A 53 -17.82 3.11 -37.50
C ASP A 53 -17.03 3.37 -36.21
N ASP A 54 -16.62 2.30 -35.50
CA ASP A 54 -15.77 2.42 -34.32
C ASP A 54 -14.38 2.98 -34.66
N ILE A 55 -13.81 2.58 -35.80
CA ILE A 55 -12.52 3.10 -36.29
C ILE A 55 -12.68 4.56 -36.73
N GLU A 56 -13.68 4.89 -37.53
CA GLU A 56 -13.98 6.26 -37.96
C GLU A 56 -14.19 7.18 -36.76
N ARG A 57 -14.94 6.73 -35.75
CA ARG A 57 -15.11 7.45 -34.48
C ARG A 57 -13.80 7.63 -33.72
N VAL A 58 -12.97 6.58 -33.58
CA VAL A 58 -11.69 6.67 -32.86
C VAL A 58 -10.70 7.60 -33.56
N VAL A 59 -10.77 7.68 -34.89
CA VAL A 59 -9.99 8.64 -35.69
C VAL A 59 -10.51 10.07 -35.43
N ALA A 60 -11.81 10.30 -35.58
CA ALA A 60 -12.43 11.63 -35.40
C ALA A 60 -12.31 12.19 -33.97
N THR A 61 -12.46 11.33 -32.95
CA THR A 61 -12.43 11.73 -31.52
C THR A 61 -11.04 11.69 -30.91
N ASN A 62 -9.99 11.41 -31.70
CA ASN A 62 -8.63 11.36 -31.19
C ASN A 62 -8.12 12.77 -30.87
N SER A 63 -8.09 13.14 -29.59
CA SER A 63 -7.58 14.44 -29.13
C SER A 63 -6.10 14.72 -29.46
N LYS A 64 -5.39 13.80 -30.11
CA LYS A 64 -3.99 13.90 -30.51
C LYS A 64 -3.77 13.65 -32.00
N GLN A 65 -4.85 13.54 -32.78
CA GLN A 65 -4.83 13.36 -34.25
C GLN A 65 -3.79 12.31 -34.67
N ARG A 66 -3.90 11.09 -34.11
CA ARG A 66 -2.88 10.04 -34.25
C ARG A 66 -2.98 9.20 -35.52
N PHE A 67 -4.12 9.25 -36.18
CA PHE A 67 -4.49 8.38 -37.29
C PHE A 67 -5.08 9.24 -38.41
N LYS A 68 -4.96 8.76 -39.64
CA LYS A 68 -5.54 9.37 -40.83
C LYS A 68 -6.22 8.27 -41.64
N LEU A 69 -7.43 8.57 -42.11
CA LEU A 69 -8.17 7.73 -43.03
C LEU A 69 -8.04 8.32 -44.44
N ARG A 70 -7.95 7.45 -45.44
CA ARG A 70 -8.11 7.83 -46.84
C ARG A 70 -9.03 6.84 -47.54
N PHE A 71 -9.65 7.29 -48.61
CA PHE A 71 -10.31 6.41 -49.57
C PHE A 71 -9.34 6.14 -50.72
N ASN A 72 -9.08 4.87 -51.02
CA ASN A 72 -8.23 4.46 -52.12
C ASN A 72 -9.12 4.03 -53.30
N GLU A 73 -9.23 4.91 -54.30
CA GLU A 73 -10.11 4.73 -55.46
C GLU A 73 -9.72 3.52 -56.32
N SER A 74 -8.42 3.19 -56.40
CA SER A 74 -7.92 2.09 -57.24
C SER A 74 -8.34 0.71 -56.75
N ILE A 75 -8.55 0.55 -55.44
CA ILE A 75 -8.97 -0.70 -54.81
C ILE A 75 -10.33 -0.58 -54.13
N ASN A 76 -11.04 0.55 -54.31
CA ASN A 76 -12.35 0.85 -53.75
C ASN A 76 -12.49 0.56 -52.24
N THR A 77 -11.48 0.90 -51.44
CA THR A 77 -11.47 0.62 -49.98
C THR A 77 -10.99 1.80 -49.16
N VAL A 78 -11.46 1.84 -47.90
CA VAL A 78 -10.95 2.80 -46.90
C VAL A 78 -9.70 2.22 -46.25
N GLU A 79 -8.64 3.02 -46.20
CA GLU A 79 -7.38 2.67 -45.57
C GLU A 79 -7.07 3.59 -44.38
N ILE A 80 -6.34 3.09 -43.39
CA ILE A 80 -5.92 3.82 -42.20
C ILE A 80 -4.39 3.77 -42.05
N LYS A 81 -3.78 4.90 -41.66
CA LYS A 81 -2.38 4.97 -41.23
C LYS A 81 -2.22 5.63 -39.87
N ALA A 82 -1.07 5.41 -39.24
CA ALA A 82 -0.64 6.24 -38.12
C ALA A 82 0.11 7.47 -38.66
N ASN A 83 -0.09 8.63 -38.03
CA ASN A 83 0.53 9.86 -38.52
C ASN A 83 2.02 9.97 -38.17
N GLN A 84 2.51 9.17 -37.20
CA GLN A 84 3.86 9.28 -36.63
C GLN A 84 4.28 7.98 -35.92
N GLY A 85 5.61 7.80 -35.76
CA GLY A 85 6.21 6.86 -34.81
C GLY A 85 6.37 5.42 -35.32
N HIS A 86 6.51 5.23 -36.62
CA HIS A 86 6.75 3.93 -37.24
C HIS A 86 8.12 3.39 -36.88
N SER A 87 8.20 2.10 -36.57
CA SER A 87 9.46 1.34 -36.56
C SER A 87 9.66 0.54 -37.84
N ILE A 88 8.68 0.55 -38.74
CA ILE A 88 8.70 -0.10 -40.05
C ILE A 88 9.19 0.94 -41.07
N LYS A 89 10.01 0.52 -42.05
CA LYS A 89 10.49 1.42 -43.12
C LYS A 89 9.32 1.78 -44.03
N ILE A 90 8.87 3.04 -43.93
CA ILE A 90 7.85 3.66 -44.76
C ILE A 90 8.50 4.88 -45.44
N SER A 91 8.12 5.19 -46.66
CA SER A 91 8.57 6.38 -47.40
C SER A 91 8.09 7.63 -46.66
N ASP A 92 8.99 8.27 -45.91
CA ASP A 92 8.73 9.40 -45.00
C ASP A 92 8.56 10.73 -45.77
N ASN A 93 7.74 10.75 -46.82
CA ASN A 93 7.58 11.88 -47.76
C ASN A 93 6.77 13.07 -47.20
N GLU A 94 6.52 13.16 -45.90
CA GLU A 94 5.60 14.15 -45.30
C GLU A 94 6.26 15.08 -44.27
N LEU A 95 7.59 15.03 -44.10
CA LEU A 95 8.33 15.95 -43.25
C LEU A 95 8.79 17.16 -44.06
N VAL A 96 8.21 18.32 -43.79
CA VAL A 96 8.63 19.58 -44.43
C VAL A 96 9.84 20.11 -43.68
N GLN A 97 10.97 20.27 -44.38
CA GLN A 97 12.17 20.84 -43.78
C GLN A 97 11.93 22.31 -43.45
N ILE A 98 12.31 22.72 -42.24
CA ILE A 98 12.19 24.10 -41.79
C ILE A 98 13.45 24.85 -42.22
N SER A 99 13.35 25.63 -43.29
CA SER A 99 14.45 26.41 -43.87
C SER A 99 14.70 27.72 -43.12
N GLU A 100 13.63 28.31 -42.56
CA GLU A 100 13.68 29.60 -41.86
C GLU A 100 13.05 29.50 -40.46
N PRO A 101 13.58 30.22 -39.46
CA PRO A 101 13.11 30.18 -38.08
C PRO A 101 11.82 30.99 -37.85
N HIS A 102 10.80 30.75 -38.67
CA HIS A 102 9.47 31.39 -38.57
C HIS A 102 8.66 31.02 -37.30
N TYR A 103 9.08 29.99 -36.55
CA TYR A 103 8.43 29.57 -35.32
C TYR A 103 8.87 30.39 -34.11
N LYS A 104 7.92 31.14 -33.52
CA LYS A 104 8.14 31.94 -32.30
C LYS A 104 8.48 31.10 -31.06
N THR A 105 8.09 29.82 -31.02
CA THR A 105 8.32 28.96 -29.86
C THR A 105 8.52 27.51 -30.30
N VAL A 106 9.64 26.93 -29.88
CA VAL A 106 9.95 25.50 -30.03
C VAL A 106 10.32 24.98 -28.65
N VAL A 107 9.48 24.10 -28.09
CA VAL A 107 9.60 23.70 -26.67
C VAL A 107 9.55 22.19 -26.49
N HIS A 108 10.46 21.68 -25.66
CA HIS A 108 10.48 20.31 -25.18
C HIS A 108 9.97 20.22 -23.74
N GLY A 109 9.18 19.20 -23.44
CA GLY A 109 8.67 18.94 -22.10
C GLY A 109 9.34 17.75 -21.45
N THR A 110 9.93 17.95 -20.27
CA THR A 110 10.58 16.89 -19.48
C THR A 110 10.18 16.92 -17.99
N TYR A 111 10.74 16.00 -17.21
CA TYR A 111 10.52 15.83 -15.77
C TYR A 111 11.80 16.17 -14.99
N PHE A 112 11.69 16.62 -13.74
CA PHE A 112 12.84 17.01 -12.90
C PHE A 112 13.91 15.93 -12.81
N LYS A 113 13.49 14.66 -12.69
CA LYS A 113 14.40 13.51 -12.59
C LYS A 113 15.34 13.34 -13.80
N HIS A 114 15.01 13.92 -14.95
CA HIS A 114 15.82 13.85 -16.17
C HIS A 114 16.67 15.10 -16.39
N TRP A 115 16.37 16.19 -15.69
CA TRP A 115 17.04 17.48 -15.86
C TRP A 115 18.56 17.44 -15.59
N PRO A 116 19.07 16.77 -14.54
CA PRO A 116 20.52 16.74 -14.30
C PRO A 116 21.32 16.20 -15.48
N GLN A 117 20.77 15.20 -16.18
CA GLN A 117 21.40 14.63 -17.36
C GLN A 117 21.23 15.54 -18.59
N ILE A 118 20.02 16.04 -18.83
CA ILE A 118 19.74 16.92 -19.98
C ILE A 118 20.54 18.22 -19.91
N LYS A 119 20.74 18.77 -18.71
CA LYS A 119 21.58 19.95 -18.46
C LYS A 119 23.04 19.71 -18.86
N LYS A 120 23.55 18.49 -18.67
CA LYS A 120 24.94 18.13 -18.96
C LYS A 120 25.15 17.72 -20.42
N GLU A 121 24.26 16.90 -20.96
CA GLU A 121 24.46 16.19 -22.24
C GLU A 121 23.58 16.73 -23.38
N GLY A 122 22.59 17.57 -23.08
CA GLY A 122 21.59 18.01 -24.05
C GLY A 122 20.40 17.05 -24.18
N LEU A 123 19.50 17.33 -25.12
CA LEU A 123 18.36 16.47 -25.42
C LEU A 123 18.81 15.37 -26.37
N SER A 124 18.57 14.10 -26.01
CA SER A 124 18.93 12.95 -26.84
C SER A 124 17.71 12.38 -27.58
N ARG A 125 17.88 11.99 -28.86
CA ARG A 125 16.88 11.17 -29.56
C ARG A 125 16.73 9.76 -28.96
N MET A 126 17.68 9.33 -28.11
CA MET A 126 17.74 7.99 -27.53
C MET A 126 17.65 6.92 -28.64
N LYS A 127 16.74 5.95 -28.52
CA LYS A 127 16.49 4.91 -29.55
C LYS A 127 15.58 5.39 -30.70
N ARG A 128 15.18 6.67 -30.74
CA ARG A 128 14.26 7.21 -31.76
C ARG A 128 15.01 7.86 -32.91
N LYS A 129 14.31 8.08 -34.02
CA LYS A 129 14.82 8.82 -35.19
C LYS A 129 15.00 10.31 -34.89
N HIS A 130 14.03 10.93 -34.20
CA HIS A 130 14.05 12.37 -33.92
C HIS A 130 13.75 12.72 -32.45
N ILE A 131 14.26 13.87 -31.99
CA ILE A 131 13.81 14.61 -30.80
C ILE A 131 12.56 15.39 -31.16
N HIS A 132 11.56 15.42 -30.27
CA HIS A 132 10.25 16.00 -30.55
C HIS A 132 10.04 17.27 -29.72
N PHE A 133 9.47 18.29 -30.36
CA PHE A 133 9.12 19.58 -29.78
C PHE A 133 7.69 19.97 -30.12
N ALA A 134 7.09 20.79 -29.27
CA ALA A 134 5.82 21.45 -29.53
C ALA A 134 6.04 22.92 -29.92
N LYS A 135 5.04 23.52 -30.58
CA LYS A 135 5.02 24.93 -30.99
C LYS A 135 4.64 25.91 -29.86
N GLY A 136 4.34 25.39 -28.67
CA GLY A 136 3.89 26.18 -27.52
C GLY A 136 3.81 25.33 -26.26
N THR A 137 3.50 25.96 -25.12
CA THR A 137 3.31 25.27 -23.83
C THR A 137 1.89 24.70 -23.70
N LEU A 138 1.61 23.95 -22.62
CA LEU A 138 0.25 23.42 -22.38
C LEU A 138 -0.81 24.51 -22.10
N GLN A 139 -0.40 25.76 -21.92
CA GLN A 139 -1.29 26.91 -21.74
C GLN A 139 -1.73 27.52 -23.08
N ASP A 140 -1.07 27.14 -24.17
CA ASP A 140 -1.41 27.59 -25.51
C ASP A 140 -2.52 26.68 -26.09
N PRO A 141 -3.70 27.22 -26.43
CA PRO A 141 -4.83 26.44 -26.94
C PRO A 141 -4.55 25.73 -28.26
N ASN A 142 -3.53 26.16 -29.02
CA ASN A 142 -3.17 25.59 -30.32
C ASN A 142 -2.24 24.36 -30.22
N VAL A 143 -1.84 23.95 -29.01
CA VAL A 143 -0.90 22.84 -28.80
C VAL A 143 -1.64 21.51 -28.63
N ILE A 144 -1.86 20.83 -29.76
CA ILE A 144 -2.62 19.58 -29.85
C ILE A 144 -1.73 18.33 -29.60
N SER A 145 -0.43 18.40 -29.92
CA SER A 145 0.51 17.27 -29.88
C SER A 145 1.92 17.71 -29.44
N GLY A 146 2.81 16.77 -29.12
CA GLY A 146 4.22 17.05 -28.78
C GLY A 146 4.57 17.19 -27.29
N LEU A 147 3.59 17.45 -26.39
CA LEU A 147 3.83 17.55 -24.93
C LEU A 147 2.94 16.60 -24.10
N ARG A 148 3.46 16.18 -22.93
CA ARG A 148 2.70 15.41 -21.94
C ARG A 148 2.04 16.35 -20.93
N LYS A 149 0.82 16.03 -20.48
CA LYS A 149 0.04 16.89 -19.56
C LYS A 149 0.71 17.10 -18.19
N ASP A 150 1.52 16.15 -17.77
CA ASP A 150 2.23 16.07 -16.49
C ASP A 150 3.69 16.54 -16.58
N VAL A 151 4.07 17.29 -17.62
CA VAL A 151 5.39 17.92 -17.74
C VAL A 151 5.69 18.82 -16.53
N GLU A 152 6.94 18.81 -16.07
CA GLU A 152 7.45 19.61 -14.94
C GLU A 152 8.42 20.72 -15.39
N ILE A 153 9.18 20.50 -16.48
CA ILE A 153 10.15 21.45 -17.02
C ILE A 153 9.90 21.66 -18.52
N TYR A 154 9.89 22.92 -18.95
CA TYR A 154 9.90 23.33 -20.35
C TYR A 154 11.30 23.78 -20.76
N ILE A 155 11.82 23.24 -21.86
CA ILE A 155 13.09 23.64 -22.46
C ILE A 155 12.79 24.26 -23.81
N PHE A 156 12.97 25.56 -23.92
CA PHE A 156 12.82 26.32 -25.15
C PHE A 156 14.11 26.24 -25.97
N VAL A 157 13.98 26.09 -27.27
CA VAL A 157 15.09 25.94 -28.21
C VAL A 157 15.23 27.22 -29.04
N ASP A 158 16.46 27.70 -29.18
CA ASP A 158 16.83 28.71 -30.15
C ASP A 158 16.91 28.07 -31.54
N LEU A 159 15.80 28.10 -32.27
CA LEU A 159 15.71 27.48 -33.59
C LEU A 159 16.61 28.19 -34.61
N ALA A 160 16.71 29.52 -34.55
CA ALA A 160 17.51 30.29 -35.50
C ALA A 160 18.99 29.93 -35.39
N LYS A 161 19.51 29.90 -34.15
CA LYS A 161 20.89 29.50 -33.89
C LYS A 161 21.16 28.05 -34.26
N ALA A 162 20.23 27.14 -33.96
CA ALA A 162 20.39 25.72 -34.30
C ALA A 162 20.43 25.49 -35.83
N LEU A 163 19.59 26.20 -36.59
CA LEU A 163 19.61 26.16 -38.05
C LEU A 163 20.90 26.77 -38.63
N ALA A 164 21.37 27.90 -38.08
CA ALA A 164 22.62 28.55 -38.49
C ALA A 164 23.86 27.66 -38.25
N ASP A 165 23.87 26.91 -37.15
CA ASP A 165 24.90 25.91 -36.82
C ASP A 165 24.76 24.60 -37.66
N GLY A 166 23.83 24.56 -38.62
CA GLY A 166 23.67 23.46 -39.59
C GLY A 166 22.78 22.29 -39.14
N LEU A 167 22.10 22.39 -37.99
CA LEU A 167 21.15 21.35 -37.57
C LEU A 167 19.87 21.40 -38.39
N LYS A 168 19.38 20.23 -38.81
CA LYS A 168 18.15 20.13 -39.60
C LYS A 168 16.94 19.97 -38.69
N PHE A 169 15.92 20.80 -38.92
CA PHE A 169 14.61 20.67 -38.30
C PHE A 169 13.55 20.41 -39.36
N TYR A 170 12.53 19.67 -38.96
CA TYR A 170 11.40 19.30 -39.80
C TYR A 170 10.10 19.49 -39.05
N GLU A 171 9.02 19.66 -39.80
CA GLU A 171 7.67 19.68 -39.28
C GLU A 171 6.86 18.52 -39.84
N SER A 172 6.09 17.87 -38.97
CA SER A 172 5.09 16.88 -39.36
C SER A 172 3.71 17.48 -39.65
N GLU A 173 2.86 16.75 -40.40
CA GLU A 173 1.46 17.13 -40.67
C GLU A 173 0.63 17.48 -39.42
N ASN A 174 0.97 16.94 -38.25
CA ASN A 174 0.28 17.24 -36.98
C ASN A 174 0.94 18.35 -36.15
N GLY A 175 1.82 19.15 -36.76
CA GLY A 175 2.43 20.34 -36.18
C GLY A 175 3.49 20.06 -35.12
N VAL A 176 4.10 18.87 -35.10
CA VAL A 176 5.22 18.53 -34.21
C VAL A 176 6.52 18.89 -34.91
N ILE A 177 7.41 19.58 -34.21
CA ILE A 177 8.73 19.94 -34.72
C ILE A 177 9.72 18.83 -34.33
N LEU A 178 10.57 18.43 -35.26
CA LEU A 178 11.44 17.26 -35.18
C LEU A 178 12.88 17.62 -35.58
N THR A 179 13.87 17.07 -34.89
CA THR A 179 15.27 17.12 -35.33
C THR A 179 15.96 15.79 -35.03
N GLU A 180 16.89 15.39 -35.89
CA GLU A 180 17.78 14.25 -35.61
C GLU A 180 18.84 14.59 -34.55
N GLY A 181 19.06 15.88 -34.28
CA GLY A 181 20.20 16.35 -33.49
C GLY A 181 21.48 16.38 -34.32
N ASN A 182 22.62 16.52 -33.64
CA ASN A 182 23.94 16.41 -34.25
C ASN A 182 24.26 14.96 -34.68
N GLU A 183 25.48 14.71 -35.15
CA GLU A 183 25.95 13.39 -35.59
C GLU A 183 25.78 12.29 -34.51
N ASN A 184 25.82 12.67 -33.23
CA ASN A 184 25.62 11.77 -32.10
C ASN A 184 24.14 11.63 -31.66
N GLY A 185 23.22 12.32 -32.32
CA GLY A 185 21.79 12.30 -32.01
C GLY A 185 21.37 13.19 -30.83
N PHE A 186 22.15 14.24 -30.54
CA PHE A 186 21.90 15.18 -29.45
C PHE A 186 21.60 16.58 -29.97
N LEU A 187 20.67 17.26 -29.31
CA LEU A 187 20.57 18.70 -29.34
C LEU A 187 21.27 19.24 -28.08
N GLU A 188 22.44 19.83 -28.28
CA GLU A 188 23.31 20.27 -27.20
C GLU A 188 22.71 21.43 -26.38
N PRO A 189 23.10 21.59 -25.11
CA PRO A 189 22.57 22.66 -24.25
C PRO A 189 22.80 24.08 -24.79
N LYS A 190 23.80 24.29 -25.67
CA LYS A 190 24.08 25.59 -26.30
C LYS A 190 22.94 26.16 -27.17
N TYR A 191 21.97 25.31 -27.50
CA TYR A 191 20.76 25.67 -28.25
C TYR A 191 19.52 25.86 -27.36
N PHE A 192 19.65 25.72 -26.03
CA PHE A 192 18.53 25.99 -25.13
C PHE A 192 18.45 27.50 -24.88
N SER A 193 17.40 28.15 -25.39
CA SER A 193 17.20 29.59 -25.22
C SER A 193 16.68 29.94 -23.83
N ARG A 194 15.83 29.09 -23.25
CA ARG A 194 15.25 29.30 -21.92
C ARG A 194 14.78 27.98 -21.32
N ILE A 195 14.93 27.83 -20.01
CA ILE A 195 14.38 26.69 -19.29
C ILE A 195 13.41 27.22 -18.24
N ILE A 196 12.15 26.81 -18.33
CA ILE A 196 11.12 27.21 -17.38
C ILE A 196 10.78 26.01 -16.51
N ASP A 197 10.97 26.17 -15.21
CA ASP A 197 10.30 25.33 -14.23
C ASP A 197 8.81 25.66 -14.21
N LYS A 198 7.96 24.65 -14.39
CA LYS A 198 6.50 24.82 -14.27
C LYS A 198 6.08 25.16 -12.83
N SER A 199 6.89 24.85 -11.81
CA SER A 199 6.77 25.49 -10.49
C SER A 199 7.45 26.85 -10.52
N THR A 200 6.61 27.89 -10.58
CA THR A 200 6.99 29.28 -10.37
C THR A 200 7.89 29.46 -9.14
N GLY A 201 8.85 30.39 -9.22
CA GLY A 201 9.68 30.87 -8.12
C GLY A 201 11.11 31.10 -8.59
N PHE A 202 11.59 32.34 -8.49
CA PHE A 202 12.97 32.80 -8.77
C PHE A 202 14.09 31.83 -8.31
N PRO A 203 15.32 31.95 -8.84
CA PRO A 203 16.43 31.05 -8.48
C PRO A 203 16.56 30.83 -6.96
N ASN A 204 16.85 29.59 -6.55
CA ASN A 204 16.84 29.19 -5.12
C ASN A 204 17.84 29.95 -4.22
N TYR A 205 18.75 30.73 -4.80
CA TYR A 205 19.71 31.59 -4.11
C TYR A 205 19.28 33.07 -4.05
N THR A 206 18.10 33.41 -4.56
CA THR A 206 17.55 34.77 -4.51
C THR A 206 17.21 35.15 -3.09
N GLN A 207 17.76 36.27 -2.62
CA GLN A 207 17.50 36.84 -1.30
C GLN A 207 16.39 37.89 -1.36
N SER A 208 15.84 38.24 -0.20
CA SER A 208 14.83 39.29 -0.09
C SER A 208 15.36 40.65 -0.52
N THR A 209 16.65 40.92 -0.31
CA THR A 209 17.30 42.16 -0.76
C THR A 209 17.33 42.28 -2.28
N ASP A 210 17.56 41.18 -2.99
CA ASP A 210 17.63 41.18 -4.46
C ASP A 210 16.25 41.50 -5.06
N LEU A 211 15.19 40.96 -4.47
CA LEU A 211 13.81 41.28 -4.87
C LEU A 211 13.42 42.71 -4.49
N ALA A 212 13.78 43.18 -3.30
CA ALA A 212 13.52 44.57 -2.91
C ALA A 212 14.19 45.55 -3.89
N GLN A 213 15.42 45.26 -4.32
CA GLN A 213 16.15 46.09 -5.27
C GLN A 213 15.57 46.03 -6.69
N VAL A 214 15.16 44.85 -7.16
CA VAL A 214 14.54 44.72 -8.50
C VAL A 214 13.20 45.47 -8.57
N PHE A 215 12.44 45.47 -7.48
CA PHE A 215 11.13 46.11 -7.44
C PHE A 215 11.13 47.55 -6.91
N SER A 216 12.26 48.07 -6.41
CA SER A 216 12.36 49.45 -5.94
C SER A 216 12.16 50.49 -7.05
N ASN A 217 12.31 50.08 -8.31
CA ASN A 217 12.08 50.94 -9.48
C ASN A 217 10.60 51.35 -9.64
N TYR A 218 9.67 50.58 -9.08
CA TYR A 218 8.24 50.90 -9.13
C TYR A 218 7.78 51.71 -7.92
N GLY A 219 8.58 51.80 -6.85
CA GLY A 219 8.24 52.51 -5.62
C GLY A 219 8.86 51.85 -4.39
N PRO A 220 8.70 52.45 -3.19
CA PRO A 220 9.16 51.86 -1.95
C PRO A 220 8.51 50.48 -1.75
N VAL A 221 9.33 49.43 -1.77
CA VAL A 221 8.87 48.04 -1.72
C VAL A 221 9.47 47.30 -0.54
N THR A 222 8.64 46.52 0.13
CA THR A 222 9.06 45.60 1.19
C THR A 222 8.76 44.16 0.80
N VAL A 223 9.72 43.26 1.01
CA VAL A 223 9.53 41.82 0.76
C VAL A 223 8.97 41.19 2.03
N GLU A 224 7.66 41.04 2.11
CA GLU A 224 6.99 40.50 3.30
C GLU A 224 7.24 39.00 3.50
N LYS A 225 7.45 38.26 2.40
CA LYS A 225 7.65 36.82 2.43
C LYS A 225 8.46 36.36 1.24
N ILE A 226 9.40 35.44 1.47
CA ILE A 226 10.15 34.75 0.41
C ILE A 226 10.21 33.25 0.72
N ASN A 227 10.02 32.41 -0.29
CA ASN A 227 10.34 30.98 -0.25
C ASN A 227 10.79 30.52 -1.64
N ASN A 228 11.19 29.25 -1.76
CA ASN A 228 11.69 28.66 -3.02
C ASN A 228 10.65 28.54 -4.16
N LYS A 229 9.45 29.11 -4.01
CA LYS A 229 8.38 29.08 -5.01
C LYS A 229 7.72 30.44 -5.27
N PHE A 230 7.76 31.39 -4.33
CA PHE A 230 7.20 32.72 -4.53
C PHE A 230 7.71 33.71 -3.49
N ALA A 231 7.51 34.99 -3.79
CA ALA A 231 7.67 36.09 -2.85
C ALA A 231 6.40 36.95 -2.83
N ILE A 232 6.15 37.59 -1.69
CA ILE A 232 5.09 38.59 -1.53
C ILE A 232 5.78 39.93 -1.34
N LEU A 233 5.38 40.90 -2.16
CA LEU A 233 5.90 42.26 -2.20
C LEU A 233 4.78 43.21 -1.79
N ALA A 234 5.07 44.11 -0.86
CA ALA A 234 4.18 45.19 -0.47
C ALA A 234 4.77 46.51 -0.92
N PHE A 235 4.03 47.22 -1.76
CA PHE A 235 4.34 48.56 -2.24
C PHE A 235 3.64 49.61 -1.37
N ALA A 236 4.14 50.84 -1.39
CA ALA A 236 3.56 51.92 -0.59
C ALA A 236 2.17 52.32 -1.10
N THR A 237 1.93 52.21 -2.42
CA THR A 237 0.64 52.52 -3.02
C THR A 237 0.13 51.42 -3.96
N ASN A 238 -1.18 51.42 -4.22
CA ASN A 238 -1.80 50.45 -5.13
C ASN A 238 -1.38 50.66 -6.58
N ASP A 239 -1.07 51.89 -6.99
CA ASP A 239 -0.68 52.22 -8.36
C ASP A 239 0.69 51.61 -8.69
N GLU A 240 1.65 51.71 -7.77
CA GLU A 240 2.98 51.08 -7.85
C GLU A 240 2.88 49.55 -8.01
N ALA A 241 1.95 48.91 -7.26
CA ALA A 241 1.69 47.49 -7.36
C ALA A 241 1.04 47.09 -8.70
N HIS A 242 0.14 47.93 -9.24
CA HIS A 242 -0.47 47.70 -10.55
C HIS A 242 0.56 47.82 -11.68
N GLU A 243 1.46 48.80 -11.61
CA GLU A 243 2.53 49.00 -12.57
C GLU A 243 3.48 47.80 -12.60
N ALA A 244 3.92 47.31 -11.43
CA ALA A 244 4.75 46.12 -11.31
C ALA A 244 4.07 44.85 -11.86
N VAL A 245 2.74 44.74 -11.76
CA VAL A 245 1.96 43.64 -12.34
C VAL A 245 1.86 43.76 -13.86
N GLN A 246 1.61 44.96 -14.40
CA GLN A 246 1.55 45.19 -15.84
C GLN A 246 2.88 44.86 -16.52
N ASP A 247 3.99 45.16 -15.85
CA ASP A 247 5.34 44.84 -16.30
C ASP A 247 5.82 43.43 -15.90
N SER A 248 4.91 42.54 -15.49
CA SER A 248 5.23 41.17 -15.07
C SER A 248 6.13 40.42 -16.07
N SER A 249 6.01 40.64 -17.38
CA SER A 249 6.83 39.95 -18.38
C SER A 249 8.21 40.56 -18.62
N LYS A 250 8.50 41.72 -18.01
CA LYS A 250 9.74 42.49 -18.18
C LYS A 250 10.65 42.41 -16.97
N VAL A 251 10.09 42.17 -15.78
CA VAL A 251 10.87 42.03 -14.56
C VAL A 251 11.66 40.73 -14.57
N ASN A 252 12.97 40.79 -14.34
CA ASN A 252 13.83 39.62 -14.21
C ASN A 252 14.76 39.75 -13.00
N ILE A 253 15.17 38.61 -12.45
CA ILE A 253 16.17 38.52 -11.39
C ILE A 253 17.20 37.46 -11.77
N TYR A 254 18.48 37.84 -11.80
CA TYR A 254 19.56 36.98 -12.29
C TYR A 254 19.30 36.40 -13.70
N GLY A 255 18.64 37.16 -14.58
CA GLY A 255 18.31 36.73 -15.95
C GLY A 255 17.05 35.87 -16.07
N GLU A 256 16.38 35.53 -14.95
CA GLU A 256 15.12 34.79 -14.94
C GLU A 256 13.94 35.74 -14.84
N PHE A 257 13.04 35.71 -15.84
CA PHE A 257 11.83 36.52 -15.83
C PHE A 257 10.87 36.07 -14.73
N LEU A 258 10.41 37.04 -13.94
CA LEU A 258 9.45 36.82 -12.87
C LEU A 258 8.03 36.76 -13.42
N THR A 259 7.11 36.24 -12.62
CA THR A 259 5.68 36.40 -12.88
C THR A 259 5.08 37.13 -11.69
N VAL A 260 4.66 38.36 -11.92
CA VAL A 260 4.09 39.27 -10.93
C VAL A 260 2.58 39.28 -11.14
N LYS A 261 1.82 39.08 -10.07
CA LYS A 261 0.36 39.00 -10.12
C LYS A 261 -0.23 39.83 -8.98
N PRO A 262 -1.43 40.42 -9.16
CA PRO A 262 -2.11 41.11 -8.08
C PRO A 262 -2.29 40.15 -6.91
N PHE A 263 -1.78 40.55 -5.75
CA PHE A 263 -1.99 39.81 -4.52
C PHE A 263 -3.24 40.37 -3.83
N ASN A 264 -4.36 39.66 -3.96
CA ASN A 264 -5.64 40.08 -3.40
C ASN A 264 -5.85 39.38 -2.04
N PRO A 265 -5.82 40.06 -0.89
CA PRO A 265 -5.73 39.38 0.40
C PRO A 265 -6.97 38.57 0.86
N LYS A 266 -8.09 38.49 0.11
CA LYS A 266 -9.28 37.66 0.42
C LYS A 266 -10.02 37.26 -0.86
N LEU A 267 -10.09 35.99 -1.28
CA LEU A 267 -11.08 35.01 -0.83
C LEU A 267 -10.52 33.56 -0.95
N GLU A 268 -9.29 33.34 -0.51
CA GLU A 268 -9.11 32.14 0.32
C GLU A 268 -9.65 32.52 1.70
N PRO A 269 -10.42 31.68 2.40
CA PRO A 269 -10.62 31.91 3.82
C PRO A 269 -9.23 32.09 4.39
N SER A 270 -8.97 33.28 4.93
CA SER A 270 -7.77 33.54 5.70
C SER A 270 -7.66 32.34 6.62
N THR A 271 -6.70 31.45 6.38
CA THR A 271 -6.20 30.71 7.52
C THR A 271 -5.60 31.86 8.32
N PRO A 272 -6.20 32.22 9.48
CA PRO A 272 -5.51 33.16 10.35
C PRO A 272 -4.09 32.63 10.46
N LYS A 273 -3.06 33.48 10.63
CA LYS A 273 -1.86 32.98 11.32
C LYS A 273 -2.45 32.24 12.50
N ARG A 274 -2.41 30.90 12.50
CA ARG A 274 -3.08 30.14 13.55
C ARG A 274 -2.34 30.64 14.77
N GLN A 275 -3.00 31.48 15.56
CA GLN A 275 -3.01 31.24 16.98
C GLN A 275 -3.45 29.79 17.06
N PHE A 276 -2.47 28.91 16.96
CA PHE A 276 -2.61 27.55 17.38
C PHE A 276 -2.85 27.75 18.86
N VAL A 277 -4.13 27.78 19.25
CA VAL A 277 -4.47 27.03 20.43
C VAL A 277 -4.06 25.61 20.05
N ARG A 278 -2.78 25.27 20.31
CA ARG A 278 -2.42 23.88 20.54
C ARG A 278 -3.30 23.53 21.73
N SER A 279 -4.46 22.91 21.52
CA SER A 279 -5.08 22.10 22.58
C SER A 279 -4.26 20.80 22.69
N LYS A 280 -2.94 20.93 22.79
CA LYS A 280 -2.03 19.83 23.03
C LYS A 280 -1.87 19.66 24.53
N GLU A 281 -2.99 19.53 25.22
CA GLU A 281 -3.10 18.42 26.13
C GLU A 281 -3.89 17.36 25.37
N ARG A 282 -3.19 16.52 24.58
CA ARG A 282 -3.71 15.17 24.31
C ARG A 282 -4.23 14.70 25.66
N GLY A 283 -5.53 14.43 25.80
CA GLY A 283 -6.15 14.13 27.09
C GLY A 283 -5.17 13.26 27.88
N LYS A 284 -4.48 13.89 28.85
CA LYS A 284 -3.42 13.18 29.55
C LYS A 284 -4.12 12.03 30.22
N ILE A 285 -3.56 10.84 30.07
CA ILE A 285 -4.03 9.73 30.89
C ILE A 285 -3.89 10.23 32.32
N VAL A 286 -4.94 10.11 33.12
CA VAL A 286 -4.83 10.38 34.55
C VAL A 286 -3.67 9.51 35.03
N GLU A 287 -2.64 10.11 35.64
CA GLU A 287 -1.52 9.29 36.11
C GLU A 287 -2.00 8.45 37.30
N PRO A 288 -1.62 7.18 37.42
CA PRO A 288 -2.07 6.33 38.52
C PRO A 288 -1.82 6.91 39.91
N GLN A 289 -0.77 7.72 40.08
CA GLN A 289 -0.42 8.39 41.33
C GLN A 289 -1.43 9.47 41.74
N ALA A 290 -2.21 9.99 40.80
CA ALA A 290 -3.25 10.98 41.06
C ALA A 290 -4.60 10.35 41.44
N LEU A 291 -4.71 9.01 41.39
CA LEU A 291 -5.91 8.30 41.79
C LEU A 291 -5.92 8.05 43.31
N GLU A 292 -7.07 8.24 43.94
CA GLU A 292 -7.29 7.80 45.31
C GLU A 292 -7.49 6.28 45.30
N LEU A 293 -6.40 5.55 45.61
CA LEU A 293 -6.35 4.09 45.67
C LEU A 293 -6.23 3.58 47.12
N ALA A 294 -6.89 4.27 48.05
CA ALA A 294 -7.00 3.85 49.45
C ALA A 294 -8.36 3.19 49.71
N GLY A 295 -8.49 2.46 50.83
CA GLY A 295 -9.74 1.82 51.22
C GLY A 295 -9.97 0.45 50.59
N GLU A 296 -11.23 0.04 50.49
CA GLU A 296 -11.63 -1.26 49.95
C GLU A 296 -11.64 -1.25 48.41
N PHE A 297 -11.56 -2.44 47.78
CA PHE A 297 -11.44 -2.54 46.31
C PHE A 297 -12.55 -1.78 45.55
N HIS A 298 -13.78 -1.80 46.06
CA HIS A 298 -14.92 -1.14 45.42
C HIS A 298 -14.82 0.40 45.47
N GLU A 299 -14.26 0.97 46.55
CA GLU A 299 -14.02 2.40 46.70
C GLU A 299 -12.93 2.86 45.72
N GLN A 300 -11.83 2.11 45.66
CA GLN A 300 -10.74 2.35 44.70
C GLN A 300 -11.22 2.24 43.25
N LEU A 301 -12.06 1.25 42.96
CA LEU A 301 -12.68 1.07 41.64
C LEU A 301 -13.57 2.27 41.30
N ALA A 302 -14.42 2.72 42.21
CA ALA A 302 -15.30 3.88 41.99
C ALA A 302 -14.47 5.15 41.71
N SER A 303 -13.43 5.39 42.50
CA SER A 303 -12.45 6.47 42.30
C SER A 303 -11.80 6.41 40.91
N LEU A 304 -11.29 5.25 40.51
CA LEU A 304 -10.70 5.03 39.18
C LEU A 304 -11.70 5.29 38.06
N LEU A 305 -12.91 4.72 38.15
CA LEU A 305 -13.92 4.86 37.11
C LEU A 305 -14.37 6.32 36.97
N GLY A 306 -14.58 7.04 38.08
CA GLY A 306 -14.95 8.46 38.07
C GLY A 306 -13.85 9.36 37.49
N ALA A 307 -12.58 9.03 37.77
CA ALA A 307 -11.44 9.78 37.24
C ALA A 307 -11.24 9.55 35.73
N VAL A 308 -11.37 8.29 35.27
CA VAL A 308 -10.92 7.85 33.95
C VAL A 308 -12.01 7.85 32.87
N ARG A 309 -13.25 7.47 33.22
CA ARG A 309 -14.36 7.35 32.24
C ARG A 309 -14.91 8.70 31.84
N LEU A 310 -15.52 8.73 30.65
CA LEU A 310 -16.44 9.81 30.26
C LEU A 310 -17.76 9.66 31.03
N SER A 311 -18.26 10.76 31.55
CA SER A 311 -19.61 10.86 32.13
C SER A 311 -20.69 10.77 31.05
N GLN A 312 -21.93 10.46 31.45
CA GLN A 312 -23.05 10.44 30.50
C GLN A 312 -23.27 11.80 29.82
N GLY A 313 -23.08 12.91 30.54
CA GLY A 313 -23.18 14.26 29.97
C GLY A 313 -22.10 14.52 28.91
N GLU A 314 -20.86 14.12 29.16
CA GLU A 314 -19.77 14.23 28.17
C GLU A 314 -20.04 13.36 26.93
N VAL A 315 -20.57 12.14 27.11
CA VAL A 315 -20.94 11.28 25.98
C VAL A 315 -22.10 11.87 25.18
N ALA A 316 -23.13 12.40 25.85
CA ALA A 316 -24.28 13.03 25.20
C ALA A 316 -23.86 14.28 24.40
N ALA A 317 -22.92 15.08 24.92
CA ALA A 317 -22.38 16.26 24.25
C ALA A 317 -21.68 15.92 22.91
N LEU A 318 -21.18 14.69 22.73
CA LEU A 318 -20.57 14.25 21.47
C LEU A 318 -21.59 14.12 20.33
N ALA A 319 -22.89 14.09 20.60
CA ALA A 319 -23.90 14.14 19.56
C ALA A 319 -23.75 15.38 18.65
N ALA A 320 -23.34 16.51 19.23
CA ALA A 320 -23.08 17.74 18.48
C ALA A 320 -21.95 17.56 17.44
N LEU A 321 -20.89 16.80 17.77
CA LEU A 321 -19.80 16.49 16.84
C LEU A 321 -20.31 15.77 15.60
N TYR A 322 -21.13 14.74 15.79
CA TYR A 322 -21.65 13.95 14.68
C TYR A 322 -22.66 14.76 13.85
N GLY A 323 -23.49 15.59 14.49
CA GLY A 323 -24.40 16.51 13.80
C GLY A 323 -23.68 17.55 12.94
N ASP A 324 -22.64 18.19 13.49
CA ASP A 324 -21.82 19.17 12.77
C ASP A 324 -21.09 18.50 11.58
N LEU A 325 -20.58 17.28 11.79
CA LEU A 325 -19.94 16.49 10.75
C LEU A 325 -20.92 16.14 9.62
N GLU A 326 -22.12 15.68 9.94
CA GLU A 326 -23.16 15.42 8.94
C GLU A 326 -23.51 16.68 8.17
N GLN A 327 -23.78 17.79 8.86
CA GLN A 327 -24.15 19.06 8.26
C GLN A 327 -23.10 19.53 7.24
N ALA A 328 -21.82 19.49 7.63
CA ALA A 328 -20.72 19.87 6.75
C ALA A 328 -20.62 18.98 5.51
N LEU A 329 -20.95 17.69 5.64
CA LEU A 329 -20.85 16.69 4.58
C LEU A 329 -22.13 16.54 3.74
N GLN A 330 -23.22 17.23 4.06
CA GLN A 330 -24.44 17.21 3.24
C GLN A 330 -24.22 17.80 1.85
N GLN A 331 -23.52 18.93 1.72
CA GLN A 331 -23.29 19.58 0.41
C GLN A 331 -22.66 18.63 -0.64
N PRO A 332 -21.56 17.92 -0.36
CA PRO A 332 -20.96 16.99 -1.32
C PRO A 332 -21.68 15.64 -1.45
N TRP A 333 -22.45 15.24 -0.43
CA TRP A 333 -23.09 13.93 -0.29
C TRP A 333 -24.43 14.05 0.42
N PRO A 334 -25.47 14.60 -0.24
CA PRO A 334 -26.79 14.77 0.37
C PRO A 334 -27.34 13.43 0.87
N GLY A 335 -27.79 13.39 2.12
CA GLY A 335 -28.29 12.19 2.80
C GLY A 335 -27.21 11.32 3.43
N CYS A 336 -25.96 11.79 3.55
CA CYS A 336 -24.95 11.06 4.31
C CYS A 336 -25.28 11.05 5.80
N VAL A 337 -24.92 9.95 6.47
CA VAL A 337 -25.16 9.76 7.91
C VAL A 337 -23.84 9.41 8.61
N ALA A 338 -23.54 10.10 9.70
CA ALA A 338 -22.46 9.82 10.62
C ALA A 338 -22.88 8.68 11.57
N VAL A 339 -22.24 7.53 11.42
CA VAL A 339 -22.46 6.37 12.28
C VAL A 339 -21.31 6.29 13.27
N PRO A 340 -21.53 6.64 14.55
CA PRO A 340 -20.48 6.59 15.56
C PRO A 340 -20.07 5.13 15.82
N PHE A 341 -18.79 4.90 16.10
CA PHE A 341 -18.29 3.61 16.54
C PHE A 341 -17.09 3.76 17.48
N GLY A 342 -16.48 2.64 17.87
CA GLY A 342 -15.25 2.64 18.66
C GLY A 342 -15.49 2.76 20.17
N SER A 343 -14.44 3.09 20.90
CA SER A 343 -14.40 2.95 22.37
C SER A 343 -15.51 3.71 23.10
N ILE A 344 -15.88 4.90 22.63
CA ILE A 344 -16.91 5.71 23.26
C ILE A 344 -18.27 5.02 23.14
N THR A 345 -18.60 4.53 21.93
CA THR A 345 -19.88 3.85 21.66
C THR A 345 -20.03 2.50 22.37
N THR A 346 -18.93 1.83 22.70
CA THR A 346 -18.96 0.55 23.42
C THR A 346 -19.03 0.73 24.94
N GLY A 347 -19.15 1.96 25.45
CA GLY A 347 -19.12 2.26 26.89
C GLY A 347 -17.72 2.20 27.52
N LEU A 348 -16.68 1.90 26.73
CA LEU A 348 -15.28 1.83 27.16
C LEU A 348 -14.53 3.16 26.98
N GLY A 349 -15.23 4.24 26.66
CA GLY A 349 -14.67 5.57 26.43
C GLY A 349 -13.99 6.09 27.69
N VAL A 350 -12.74 6.52 27.56
CA VAL A 350 -12.02 7.24 28.62
C VAL A 350 -11.85 8.70 28.19
N LYS A 351 -11.57 9.63 29.11
CA LYS A 351 -11.43 11.08 28.80
C LYS A 351 -10.40 11.41 27.71
N SER A 352 -9.52 10.46 27.41
CA SER A 352 -8.48 10.54 26.39
C SER A 352 -8.75 9.67 25.15
N SER A 353 -9.98 9.20 24.96
CA SER A 353 -10.42 8.45 23.79
C SER A 353 -10.77 9.39 22.64
N ASP A 354 -10.40 8.98 21.43
CA ASP A 354 -10.86 9.61 20.20
C ASP A 354 -12.32 9.18 19.94
N ALA A 355 -13.09 10.04 19.28
CA ALA A 355 -14.39 9.71 18.71
C ALA A 355 -14.18 9.09 17.32
N ASP A 356 -14.75 7.91 17.06
CA ASP A 356 -14.65 7.28 15.75
C ASP A 356 -15.99 7.36 15.01
N CYS A 357 -15.95 7.57 13.68
CA CYS A 357 -17.14 7.72 12.87
C CYS A 357 -17.00 7.08 11.48
N PHE A 358 -18.01 6.34 11.05
CA PHE A 358 -18.18 5.90 9.67
C PHE A 358 -19.21 6.79 8.98
N ILE A 359 -18.87 7.37 7.83
CA ILE A 359 -19.85 8.10 7.02
C ILE A 359 -20.52 7.14 6.06
N ARG A 360 -21.79 6.84 6.34
CA ARG A 360 -22.66 6.08 5.45
C ARG A 360 -23.13 6.97 4.31
N LEU A 361 -22.59 6.71 3.12
CA LEU A 361 -23.02 7.37 1.89
C LEU A 361 -24.26 6.66 1.29
N PRO A 362 -25.24 7.42 0.77
CA PRO A 362 -26.34 6.86 -0.02
C PRO A 362 -25.85 6.10 -1.26
N PRO A 363 -26.63 5.14 -1.79
CA PRO A 363 -26.19 4.25 -2.88
C PRO A 363 -25.59 4.97 -4.10
N GLY A 364 -26.14 6.13 -4.50
CA GLY A 364 -25.65 6.91 -5.65
C GLY A 364 -24.28 7.58 -5.46
N TRP A 365 -23.79 7.71 -4.23
CA TRP A 365 -22.54 8.41 -3.91
C TRP A 365 -21.37 7.47 -3.61
N ARG A 366 -21.61 6.15 -3.58
CA ARG A 366 -20.56 5.15 -3.34
C ARG A 366 -19.76 4.93 -4.62
N THR A 367 -18.47 5.23 -4.57
CA THR A 367 -17.56 4.93 -5.69
C THR A 367 -16.40 4.03 -5.20
N PRO A 368 -16.09 2.92 -5.90
CA PRO A 368 -15.07 1.94 -5.47
C PRO A 368 -13.65 2.53 -5.31
N HIS A 369 -13.38 3.68 -5.94
CA HIS A 369 -12.10 4.40 -5.88
C HIS A 369 -12.29 5.86 -5.44
N GLY A 370 -13.41 6.16 -4.79
CA GLY A 370 -13.73 7.50 -4.34
C GLY A 370 -12.70 8.04 -3.37
N ASN A 371 -12.09 9.17 -3.70
CA ASN A 371 -11.18 9.86 -2.79
C ASN A 371 -11.97 10.67 -1.74
N HIS A 372 -12.90 10.01 -1.04
CA HIS A 372 -13.79 10.64 -0.06
C HIS A 372 -12.99 11.27 1.08
N VAL A 373 -11.89 10.63 1.50
CA VAL A 373 -10.99 11.14 2.54
C VAL A 373 -10.41 12.52 2.19
N HIS A 374 -9.83 12.71 1.00
CA HIS A 374 -9.30 14.04 0.65
C HIS A 374 -10.41 15.06 0.37
N LYS A 375 -11.57 14.63 -0.16
CA LYS A 375 -12.72 15.53 -0.36
C LYS A 375 -13.22 16.03 0.99
N ALA A 376 -13.51 15.13 1.92
CA ALA A 376 -13.94 15.44 3.29
C ALA A 376 -12.95 16.37 3.99
N LYS A 377 -11.63 16.10 3.90
CA LYS A 377 -10.61 17.03 4.42
C LYS A 377 -10.83 18.47 3.90
N ARG A 378 -10.99 18.67 2.59
CA ARG A 378 -11.16 20.00 1.99
C ARG A 378 -12.45 20.68 2.45
N ILE A 379 -13.52 19.92 2.63
CA ILE A 379 -14.81 20.44 3.09
C ILE A 379 -14.72 20.85 4.55
N LEU A 380 -14.20 20.00 5.42
CA LEU A 380 -14.04 20.33 6.85
C LEU A 380 -13.14 21.56 7.05
N GLN A 381 -12.16 21.78 6.16
CA GLN A 381 -11.32 22.99 6.18
C GLN A 381 -12.10 24.30 5.92
N GLN A 382 -13.31 24.23 5.38
CA GLN A 382 -14.18 25.40 5.17
C GLN A 382 -14.89 25.84 6.46
N TYR A 383 -14.86 25.04 7.52
CA TYR A 383 -15.52 25.32 8.81
C TYR A 383 -14.48 25.45 9.96
N PRO A 384 -13.57 26.42 9.92
CA PRO A 384 -12.43 26.51 10.86
C PRO A 384 -12.82 26.79 12.32
N LYS A 385 -14.05 27.23 12.59
CA LYS A 385 -14.58 27.41 13.95
C LYS A 385 -15.10 26.10 14.57
N ILE A 386 -15.32 25.07 13.74
CA ILE A 386 -15.90 23.78 14.14
C ILE A 386 -14.83 22.69 14.08
N PHE A 387 -14.05 22.65 12.99
CA PHE A 387 -13.01 21.64 12.77
C PHE A 387 -11.62 22.26 12.71
N ALA A 388 -10.72 21.75 13.55
CA ALA A 388 -9.31 22.10 13.62
C ALA A 388 -8.42 20.88 13.35
N GLU A 389 -7.10 21.11 13.19
CA GLU A 389 -6.09 20.03 13.06
C GLU A 389 -6.43 18.93 12.03
N ILE A 390 -7.00 19.31 10.89
CA ILE A 390 -7.52 18.35 9.90
C ILE A 390 -6.39 17.75 9.02
N PHE A 391 -6.25 16.42 9.00
CA PHE A 391 -5.35 15.73 8.08
C PHE A 391 -5.92 14.40 7.57
N ALA A 392 -5.47 14.00 6.38
CA ALA A 392 -5.93 12.80 5.69
C ALA A 392 -4.87 11.71 5.74
N ILE A 393 -5.28 10.47 6.04
CA ILE A 393 -4.45 9.26 5.99
C ILE A 393 -5.05 8.31 4.94
N PRO A 394 -4.85 8.58 3.64
CA PRO A 394 -5.53 7.87 2.55
C PRO A 394 -4.91 6.50 2.21
N ARG A 395 -3.69 6.21 2.68
CA ARG A 395 -2.92 5.00 2.30
C ARG A 395 -2.92 3.91 3.38
N ALA A 396 -3.65 4.09 4.47
CA ALA A 396 -3.83 3.06 5.48
C ALA A 396 -4.81 1.98 4.99
N ASN A 397 -4.80 0.80 5.62
CA ASN A 397 -5.76 -0.29 5.31
C ASN A 397 -7.21 0.19 5.42
N THR A 398 -7.49 1.05 6.39
CA THR A 398 -8.74 1.81 6.52
C THR A 398 -8.40 3.29 6.35
N PRO A 399 -8.65 3.89 5.18
CA PRO A 399 -8.42 5.31 4.96
C PRO A 399 -9.28 6.17 5.90
N ILE A 400 -8.65 7.16 6.54
CA ILE A 400 -9.32 8.04 7.50
C ILE A 400 -8.97 9.52 7.32
N VAL A 401 -9.89 10.40 7.73
CA VAL A 401 -9.63 11.82 8.02
C VAL A 401 -9.61 11.98 9.53
N LYS A 402 -8.55 12.58 10.06
CA LYS A 402 -8.45 12.97 11.47
C LYS A 402 -8.68 14.47 11.60
N PHE A 403 -9.41 14.89 12.63
CA PHE A 403 -9.56 16.29 12.99
C PHE A 403 -9.84 16.46 14.49
N PHE A 404 -9.75 17.70 14.97
CA PHE A 404 -10.17 18.11 16.30
C PHE A 404 -11.48 18.89 16.20
N HIS A 405 -12.52 18.45 16.91
CA HIS A 405 -13.80 19.12 17.00
C HIS A 405 -13.77 20.17 18.10
N VAL A 406 -13.87 21.45 17.73
CA VAL A 406 -13.69 22.59 18.63
C VAL A 406 -14.80 22.68 19.68
N PRO A 407 -16.11 22.57 19.34
CA PRO A 407 -17.18 22.67 20.34
C PRO A 407 -17.09 21.62 21.45
N THR A 408 -16.80 20.36 21.10
CA THR A 408 -16.74 19.25 22.08
C THR A 408 -15.33 18.98 22.62
N GLN A 409 -14.32 19.71 22.14
CA GLN A 409 -12.91 19.50 22.49
C GLN A 409 -12.44 18.05 22.28
N THR A 410 -12.87 17.40 21.19
CA THR A 410 -12.65 15.95 20.97
C THR A 410 -11.90 15.69 19.66
N ASN A 411 -10.94 14.77 19.67
CA ASN A 411 -10.35 14.26 18.42
C ASN A 411 -11.33 13.29 17.75
N CYS A 412 -11.42 13.33 16.42
CA CYS A 412 -12.26 12.43 15.66
C CYS A 412 -11.54 11.80 14.46
N ASP A 413 -11.74 10.50 14.30
CA ASP A 413 -11.31 9.70 13.16
C ASP A 413 -12.52 9.32 12.30
N VAL A 414 -12.53 9.77 11.04
CA VAL A 414 -13.63 9.54 10.11
C VAL A 414 -13.22 8.63 8.97
N THR A 415 -13.96 7.55 8.74
CA THR A 415 -13.79 6.64 7.60
C THR A 415 -15.02 6.60 6.69
N PHE A 416 -14.79 6.30 5.42
CA PHE A 416 -15.82 6.11 4.39
C PHE A 416 -15.79 4.69 3.80
N LYS A 417 -14.89 3.82 4.30
CA LYS A 417 -14.59 2.55 3.65
C LYS A 417 -15.67 1.51 3.91
N THR A 418 -15.94 1.22 5.17
CA THR A 418 -16.77 0.09 5.58
C THR A 418 -17.45 0.36 6.92
N PRO A 419 -18.70 -0.13 7.12
CA PRO A 419 -19.37 -0.08 8.41
C PRO A 419 -18.94 -1.20 9.37
N LEU A 420 -18.00 -2.10 9.00
CA LEU A 420 -17.56 -3.20 9.87
C LEU A 420 -17.16 -2.74 11.28
N GLY A 421 -16.45 -1.61 11.41
CA GLY A 421 -16.10 -1.05 12.72
C GLY A 421 -17.31 -0.67 13.58
N ALA A 422 -18.40 -0.20 12.96
CA ALA A 422 -19.66 0.08 13.63
C ALA A 422 -20.38 -1.21 14.05
N GLN A 423 -20.41 -2.23 13.19
CA GLN A 423 -21.00 -3.52 13.54
C GLN A 423 -20.25 -4.21 14.68
N ASN A 424 -18.92 -4.23 14.63
CA ASN A 424 -18.08 -4.72 15.73
C ASN A 424 -18.34 -3.97 17.04
N SER A 425 -18.55 -2.66 16.97
CA SER A 425 -18.85 -1.85 18.16
C SER A 425 -20.24 -2.15 18.72
N LYS A 426 -21.24 -2.41 17.88
CA LYS A 426 -22.56 -2.88 18.34
C LYS A 426 -22.47 -4.21 19.07
N LEU A 427 -21.78 -5.20 18.49
CA LEU A 427 -21.56 -6.50 19.14
C LEU A 427 -20.87 -6.35 20.50
N ILE A 428 -19.77 -5.59 20.55
CA ILE A 428 -19.05 -5.35 21.81
C ILE A 428 -19.96 -4.67 22.83
N SER A 429 -20.71 -3.64 22.41
CA SER A 429 -21.61 -2.92 23.30
C SER A 429 -22.70 -3.84 23.85
N PHE A 430 -23.32 -4.65 23.00
CA PHE A 430 -24.30 -5.66 23.38
C PHE A 430 -23.73 -6.62 24.41
N LEU A 431 -22.60 -7.27 24.11
CA LEU A 431 -21.95 -8.23 24.98
C LEU A 431 -21.52 -7.64 26.33
N LEU A 432 -20.91 -6.46 26.36
CA LEU A 432 -20.45 -5.85 27.62
C LEU A 432 -21.58 -5.29 28.48
N GLN A 433 -22.75 -4.99 27.89
CA GLN A 433 -23.93 -4.58 28.62
C GLN A 433 -24.78 -5.76 29.13
N ALA A 434 -24.49 -6.98 28.68
CA ALA A 434 -25.21 -8.18 29.13
C ALA A 434 -25.04 -8.44 30.64
N ASP A 435 -23.98 -7.93 31.25
CA ASP A 435 -23.74 -8.03 32.69
C ASP A 435 -23.09 -6.74 33.23
N PRO A 436 -23.61 -6.16 34.33
CA PRO A 436 -23.16 -4.86 34.85
C PRO A 436 -21.70 -4.84 35.33
N ARG A 437 -21.10 -6.00 35.60
CA ARG A 437 -19.70 -6.12 36.06
C ARG A 437 -18.69 -5.88 34.95
N LEU A 438 -19.07 -6.10 33.68
CA LEU A 438 -18.13 -6.23 32.56
C LEU A 438 -17.54 -4.90 32.10
N ILE A 439 -18.34 -3.85 32.00
CA ILE A 439 -17.84 -2.51 31.62
C ILE A 439 -16.83 -1.98 32.64
N PRO A 440 -17.11 -1.97 33.97
CA PRO A 440 -16.12 -1.61 34.99
C PRO A 440 -14.81 -2.40 34.86
N MET A 441 -14.88 -3.73 34.77
CA MET A 441 -13.72 -4.60 34.62
C MET A 441 -12.91 -4.25 33.36
N ALA A 442 -13.59 -4.10 32.22
CA ALA A 442 -12.95 -3.83 30.95
C ALA A 442 -12.27 -2.45 30.92
N VAL A 443 -12.84 -1.45 31.59
CA VAL A 443 -12.21 -0.13 31.75
C VAL A 443 -10.92 -0.24 32.57
N VAL A 444 -10.91 -1.01 33.66
CA VAL A 444 -9.70 -1.24 34.47
C VAL A 444 -8.61 -1.89 33.63
N VAL A 445 -8.92 -2.98 32.91
CA VAL A 445 -7.94 -3.68 32.05
C VAL A 445 -7.41 -2.75 30.95
N LYS A 446 -8.29 -1.97 30.32
CA LYS A 446 -7.91 -1.01 29.29
C LYS A 446 -6.99 0.09 29.83
N TYR A 447 -7.33 0.63 31.01
CA TYR A 447 -6.53 1.65 31.67
C TYR A 447 -5.17 1.11 32.11
N TRP A 448 -5.13 -0.07 32.73
CA TRP A 448 -3.91 -0.81 33.08
C TRP A 448 -2.97 -0.97 31.88
N ALA A 449 -3.49 -1.44 30.73
CA ALA A 449 -2.69 -1.61 29.52
C ALA A 449 -2.15 -0.28 28.97
N LYS A 450 -2.92 0.80 29.14
CA LYS A 450 -2.56 2.15 28.69
C LYS A 450 -1.46 2.76 29.57
N VAL A 451 -1.59 2.64 30.89
CA VAL A 451 -0.62 3.08 31.91
C VAL A 451 0.74 2.44 31.69
N HIS A 452 0.76 1.13 31.41
CA HIS A 452 2.00 0.40 31.13
C HIS A 452 2.52 0.58 29.71
N GLY A 453 1.76 1.26 28.86
CA GLY A 453 2.18 1.65 27.53
C GLY A 453 2.37 0.48 26.57
N PHE A 454 1.69 -0.66 26.76
CA PHE A 454 1.68 -1.76 25.78
C PHE A 454 0.40 -1.80 24.94
N SER A 455 -0.55 -0.87 25.15
CA SER A 455 -1.67 -0.62 24.23
C SER A 455 -1.49 0.63 23.37
N GLY A 456 -2.15 0.67 22.20
CA GLY A 456 -2.18 1.83 21.29
C GLY A 456 -1.63 1.56 19.87
N THR A 457 -1.35 2.61 19.11
CA THR A 457 -0.87 2.52 17.71
C THR A 457 0.46 1.77 17.61
N GLY A 458 0.50 0.72 16.77
CA GLY A 458 1.68 -0.14 16.61
C GLY A 458 1.94 -1.08 17.78
N LYS A 459 1.00 -1.18 18.73
CA LYS A 459 1.04 -2.06 19.90
C LYS A 459 -0.23 -2.93 19.94
N LEU A 460 -0.59 -3.48 21.10
CA LEU A 460 -1.90 -4.12 21.27
C LEU A 460 -2.99 -3.06 21.09
N THR A 461 -3.88 -3.22 20.11
CA THR A 461 -4.96 -2.25 19.92
C THR A 461 -5.98 -2.38 21.05
N ASN A 462 -6.67 -1.29 21.40
CA ASN A 462 -7.75 -1.35 22.40
C ASN A 462 -8.83 -2.34 21.97
N TYR A 463 -9.12 -2.42 20.67
CA TYR A 463 -10.05 -3.40 20.11
C TYR A 463 -9.58 -4.85 20.36
N ALA A 464 -8.32 -5.17 20.07
CA ALA A 464 -7.77 -6.49 20.35
C ALA A 464 -7.78 -6.83 21.85
N LEU A 465 -7.49 -5.86 22.72
CA LEU A 465 -7.57 -6.04 24.17
C LEU A 465 -9.02 -6.31 24.63
N THR A 466 -10.00 -5.61 24.06
CA THR A 466 -11.43 -5.87 24.33
C THR A 466 -11.85 -7.27 23.88
N LEU A 467 -11.36 -7.75 22.73
CA LEU A 467 -11.62 -9.12 22.29
C LEU A 467 -10.97 -10.18 23.20
N LEU A 468 -9.80 -9.90 23.80
CA LEU A 468 -9.24 -10.77 24.84
C LEU A 468 -10.19 -10.85 26.06
N ILE A 469 -10.74 -9.72 26.50
CA ILE A 469 -11.68 -9.68 27.62
C ILE A 469 -12.94 -10.49 27.29
N ILE A 470 -13.57 -10.22 26.14
CA ILE A 470 -14.77 -10.95 25.69
C ILE A 470 -14.50 -12.45 25.62
N PHE A 471 -13.38 -12.84 25.02
CA PHE A 471 -13.02 -14.25 24.91
C PHE A 471 -12.85 -14.93 26.27
N TYR A 472 -12.18 -14.28 27.22
CA TYR A 472 -12.06 -14.79 28.58
C TYR A 472 -13.43 -15.01 29.24
N LEU A 473 -14.35 -14.05 29.07
CA LEU A 473 -15.71 -14.13 29.62
C LEU A 473 -16.59 -15.23 28.97
N GLN A 474 -16.20 -15.73 27.80
CA GLN A 474 -16.83 -16.88 27.13
C GLN A 474 -16.31 -18.22 27.67
N GLN A 475 -15.18 -18.26 28.38
CA GLN A 475 -14.56 -19.52 28.79
C GLN A 475 -15.24 -20.13 30.01
N ALA A 476 -15.38 -21.46 30.04
CA ALA A 476 -15.72 -22.16 31.27
C ALA A 476 -14.58 -22.08 32.31
N PRO A 477 -14.88 -21.98 33.61
CA PRO A 477 -16.19 -21.92 34.24
C PRO A 477 -16.80 -20.50 34.34
N VAL A 478 -16.18 -19.48 33.72
CA VAL A 478 -16.68 -18.10 33.76
C VAL A 478 -18.03 -18.00 33.05
N SER A 479 -18.11 -18.43 31.79
CA SER A 479 -19.32 -18.60 30.98
C SER A 479 -20.37 -17.50 31.18
N ILE A 480 -19.95 -16.23 31.19
CA ILE A 480 -20.84 -15.07 31.29
C ILE A 480 -21.41 -14.72 29.91
N LEU A 481 -20.60 -14.85 28.87
CA LEU A 481 -20.97 -14.47 27.50
C LEU A 481 -21.07 -15.68 26.57
N PRO A 482 -22.04 -15.69 25.64
CA PRO A 482 -22.09 -16.69 24.58
C PRO A 482 -21.02 -16.44 23.51
N SER A 483 -20.76 -17.46 22.67
CA SER A 483 -19.96 -17.30 21.45
C SER A 483 -20.69 -16.43 20.43
N VAL A 484 -19.96 -15.79 19.52
CA VAL A 484 -20.60 -14.99 18.45
C VAL A 484 -21.30 -15.90 17.45
N GLU A 485 -20.73 -17.09 17.17
CA GLU A 485 -21.39 -18.13 16.37
C GLU A 485 -22.76 -18.49 16.95
N TRP A 486 -22.87 -18.65 18.28
CA TRP A 486 -24.14 -18.94 18.94
C TRP A 486 -25.14 -17.78 18.80
N LEU A 487 -24.66 -16.53 18.83
CA LEU A 487 -25.50 -15.36 18.55
C LEU A 487 -25.92 -15.28 17.07
N GLN A 488 -25.24 -15.96 16.17
CA GLN A 488 -25.50 -16.00 14.73
C GLN A 488 -26.28 -17.23 14.25
N ARG A 489 -26.73 -18.09 15.18
CA ARG A 489 -27.38 -19.36 14.84
C ARG A 489 -28.71 -19.22 14.09
N ASP A 490 -29.40 -18.09 14.28
CA ASP A 490 -30.62 -17.80 13.55
C ASP A 490 -30.29 -17.11 12.22
N ALA A 491 -30.44 -17.86 11.13
CA ALA A 491 -30.20 -17.38 9.77
C ALA A 491 -31.07 -16.15 9.40
N ALA A 492 -32.22 -15.95 10.03
CA ALA A 492 -33.07 -14.78 9.80
C ALA A 492 -32.43 -13.47 10.27
N THR A 493 -31.49 -13.53 11.23
CA THR A 493 -30.76 -12.37 11.74
C THR A 493 -29.55 -11.98 10.89
N ALA A 494 -29.23 -12.74 9.83
CA ALA A 494 -28.00 -12.56 9.06
C ALA A 494 -27.98 -11.20 8.32
N VAL A 495 -26.90 -10.44 8.54
CA VAL A 495 -26.67 -9.15 7.86
C VAL A 495 -25.30 -9.17 7.22
N ILE A 496 -25.25 -9.26 5.89
CA ILE A 496 -24.00 -9.37 5.14
C ILE A 496 -23.39 -7.99 4.88
N VAL A 497 -22.18 -7.78 5.39
CA VAL A 497 -21.37 -6.57 5.17
C VAL A 497 -19.97 -7.00 4.74
N ASP A 498 -19.52 -6.50 3.60
CA ASP A 498 -18.21 -6.84 3.02
C ASP A 498 -17.94 -8.35 3.00
N GLU A 499 -18.95 -9.13 2.59
CA GLU A 499 -18.93 -10.61 2.50
C GLU A 499 -18.94 -11.37 3.84
N TRP A 500 -19.06 -10.66 4.98
CA TRP A 500 -19.11 -11.23 6.33
C TRP A 500 -20.50 -11.12 6.95
N ASN A 501 -20.92 -12.15 7.70
CA ASN A 501 -22.13 -12.05 8.50
C ASN A 501 -21.83 -11.19 9.74
N THR A 502 -22.48 -10.05 9.82
CA THR A 502 -22.39 -9.09 10.94
C THR A 502 -23.69 -8.99 11.73
N GLY A 503 -24.72 -9.71 11.30
CA GLY A 503 -25.98 -9.82 12.04
C GLY A 503 -25.81 -10.79 13.21
N PHE A 504 -26.53 -10.55 14.30
CA PHE A 504 -26.51 -11.37 15.50
C PHE A 504 -27.79 -11.09 16.31
N MET A 505 -28.20 -12.04 17.14
CA MET A 505 -29.30 -11.88 18.09
C MET A 505 -28.95 -10.82 19.15
N ASP A 506 -29.76 -9.77 19.25
CA ASP A 506 -29.53 -8.61 20.11
C ASP A 506 -30.57 -8.46 21.25
N ASP A 507 -31.32 -9.52 21.55
CA ASP A 507 -32.25 -9.59 22.68
C ASP A 507 -31.59 -10.22 23.93
N TYR A 508 -31.48 -9.44 25.00
CA TYR A 508 -30.94 -9.87 26.30
C TYR A 508 -31.79 -10.96 26.98
N ASN A 509 -33.06 -11.09 26.65
CA ASN A 509 -33.93 -12.11 27.26
C ASN A 509 -33.65 -13.50 26.69
N LEU A 510 -33.06 -13.57 25.49
CA LEU A 510 -32.81 -14.81 24.78
C LEU A 510 -31.39 -15.36 25.00
N ILE A 511 -30.48 -14.57 25.59
CA ILE A 511 -29.14 -15.05 25.96
C ILE A 511 -29.22 -15.92 27.24
N PRO A 512 -28.33 -16.92 27.39
CA PRO A 512 -28.33 -17.76 28.58
C PRO A 512 -27.96 -16.92 29.78
N GLN A 513 -28.79 -16.94 30.83
CA GLN A 513 -28.50 -16.20 32.05
C GLN A 513 -27.28 -16.81 32.74
N SER A 514 -26.30 -15.97 33.08
CA SER A 514 -25.09 -16.43 33.72
C SER A 514 -25.38 -16.86 35.17
N THR A 515 -24.89 -18.03 35.56
CA THR A 515 -24.88 -18.49 36.96
C THR A 515 -23.63 -18.03 37.71
N ASN A 516 -22.74 -17.28 37.05
CA ASN A 516 -21.48 -16.83 37.64
C ASN A 516 -21.71 -15.70 38.65
N THR A 517 -21.32 -15.94 39.90
CA THR A 517 -21.46 -14.97 41.00
C THR A 517 -20.16 -14.24 41.36
N SER A 518 -19.10 -14.37 40.55
CA SER A 518 -17.81 -13.74 40.83
C SER A 518 -17.90 -12.22 40.89
N SER A 519 -17.26 -11.62 41.89
CA SER A 519 -17.06 -10.18 42.00
C SER A 519 -16.21 -9.61 40.86
N ILE A 520 -16.23 -8.28 40.68
CA ILE A 520 -15.40 -7.61 39.67
C ILE A 520 -13.91 -7.88 39.89
N SER A 521 -13.45 -7.92 41.15
CA SER A 521 -12.07 -8.26 41.50
C SER A 521 -11.69 -9.68 41.11
N GLU A 522 -12.60 -10.64 41.30
CA GLU A 522 -12.36 -12.05 40.92
C GLU A 522 -12.34 -12.22 39.40
N LEU A 523 -13.23 -11.56 38.66
CA LEU A 523 -13.21 -11.56 37.20
C LEU A 523 -11.94 -10.91 36.65
N LEU A 524 -11.53 -9.78 37.23
CA LEU A 524 -10.28 -9.09 36.87
C LEU A 524 -9.05 -9.97 37.13
N GLY A 525 -8.99 -10.58 38.32
CA GLY A 525 -7.91 -11.50 38.70
C GLY A 525 -7.86 -12.74 37.82
N GLY A 526 -9.02 -13.36 37.58
CA GLY A 526 -9.17 -14.53 36.70
C GLY A 526 -8.77 -14.23 35.26
N PHE A 527 -9.05 -13.04 34.74
CA PHE A 527 -8.57 -12.60 33.42
C PHE A 527 -7.04 -12.58 33.34
N PHE A 528 -6.38 -12.03 34.36
CA PHE A 528 -4.91 -12.02 34.40
C PHE A 528 -4.35 -13.44 34.52
N GLN A 529 -4.94 -14.28 35.38
CA GLN A 529 -4.55 -15.68 35.54
C GLN A 529 -4.69 -16.46 34.23
N TYR A 530 -5.83 -16.32 33.54
CA TYR A 530 -6.09 -17.01 32.27
C TYR A 530 -5.03 -16.68 31.22
N TYR A 531 -4.72 -15.40 31.01
CA TYR A 531 -3.74 -14.99 30.01
C TYR A 531 -2.28 -15.11 30.47
N SER A 532 -2.03 -15.35 31.76
CA SER A 532 -0.68 -15.67 32.26
C SER A 532 -0.19 -17.05 31.81
N THR A 533 -1.13 -17.96 31.53
CA THR A 533 -0.87 -19.36 31.12
C THR A 533 -1.37 -19.69 29.71
N PHE A 534 -2.18 -18.84 29.08
CA PHE A 534 -2.68 -19.06 27.72
C PHE A 534 -1.55 -19.30 26.71
N ASN A 535 -1.66 -20.40 25.95
CA ASN A 535 -0.66 -20.79 24.96
C ASN A 535 -0.81 -19.99 23.64
N PHE A 536 -0.37 -18.73 23.65
CA PHE A 536 -0.36 -17.87 22.45
C PHE A 536 0.50 -18.42 21.30
N ALA A 537 1.42 -19.34 21.56
CA ALA A 537 2.28 -19.90 20.52
C ALA A 537 1.49 -20.79 19.56
N GLU A 538 0.60 -21.63 20.10
CA GLU A 538 -0.15 -22.64 19.34
C GLU A 538 -1.63 -22.31 19.16
N MET A 539 -2.19 -21.46 20.03
CA MET A 539 -3.62 -21.18 20.07
C MET A 539 -3.96 -19.80 19.50
N ILE A 540 -5.15 -19.71 18.92
CA ILE A 540 -5.82 -18.49 18.47
C ILE A 540 -6.90 -18.17 19.50
N VAL A 541 -6.95 -16.90 19.90
CA VAL A 541 -8.09 -16.35 20.63
C VAL A 541 -9.21 -16.15 19.62
N CYS A 542 -10.27 -16.94 19.73
CA CYS A 542 -11.38 -16.99 18.78
C CYS A 542 -12.70 -16.65 19.47
N PRO A 543 -13.07 -15.35 19.57
CA PRO A 543 -14.36 -14.94 20.12
C PRO A 543 -15.55 -15.45 19.29
N PHE A 544 -15.32 -15.76 18.01
CA PHE A 544 -16.33 -16.32 17.12
C PHE A 544 -16.88 -17.65 17.64
N LEU A 545 -16.02 -18.66 17.81
CA LEU A 545 -16.41 -19.94 18.41
C LEU A 545 -16.52 -19.89 19.94
N GLY A 546 -15.93 -18.89 20.58
CA GLY A 546 -15.87 -18.78 22.04
C GLY A 546 -14.92 -19.79 22.70
N VAL A 547 -14.09 -20.50 21.92
CA VAL A 547 -13.11 -21.48 22.43
C VAL A 547 -11.74 -21.30 21.78
N PRO A 548 -10.63 -21.73 22.41
CA PRO A 548 -9.30 -21.64 21.82
C PRO A 548 -9.18 -22.53 20.58
N VAL A 549 -8.73 -21.98 19.45
CA VAL A 549 -8.58 -22.74 18.20
C VAL A 549 -7.10 -22.94 17.89
N LYS A 550 -6.69 -24.16 17.53
CA LYS A 550 -5.28 -24.43 17.16
C LYS A 550 -4.92 -23.70 15.86
N LYS A 551 -3.78 -23.01 15.85
CA LYS A 551 -3.20 -22.39 14.64
C LYS A 551 -3.00 -23.36 13.49
N GLU A 552 -2.72 -24.62 13.81
CA GLU A 552 -2.50 -25.69 12.83
C GLU A 552 -3.71 -25.90 11.91
N LEU A 553 -4.93 -25.75 12.42
CA LEU A 553 -6.16 -25.94 11.64
C LEU A 553 -6.28 -24.95 10.49
N PHE A 554 -5.65 -23.77 10.59
CA PHE A 554 -5.67 -22.78 9.52
C PHE A 554 -4.65 -23.04 8.40
N LYS A 555 -3.83 -24.11 8.48
CA LYS A 555 -2.92 -24.51 7.40
C LYS A 555 -3.65 -25.19 6.25
N ASP A 556 -4.75 -25.89 6.53
CA ASP A 556 -5.60 -26.55 5.55
C ASP A 556 -7.06 -26.20 5.83
N LEU A 557 -7.72 -25.60 4.85
CA LEU A 557 -9.11 -25.16 4.97
C LEU A 557 -10.08 -26.32 5.25
N ASN A 558 -9.71 -27.55 4.91
CA ASN A 558 -10.53 -28.74 5.17
C ASN A 558 -10.49 -29.20 6.62
N LEU A 559 -9.55 -28.69 7.43
CA LEU A 559 -9.44 -29.01 8.85
C LEU A 559 -10.23 -28.03 9.75
N LEU A 560 -10.73 -26.94 9.17
CA LEU A 560 -11.56 -25.98 9.90
C LEU A 560 -12.97 -26.54 10.09
N PRO A 561 -13.62 -26.26 11.22
CA PRO A 561 -14.95 -26.78 11.48
C PRO A 561 -16.00 -26.00 10.65
N ASN A 562 -17.19 -26.58 10.47
CA ASN A 562 -18.21 -26.10 9.53
C ASN A 562 -18.70 -24.67 9.83
N GLU A 563 -18.61 -24.21 11.07
CA GLU A 563 -18.94 -22.84 11.47
C GLU A 563 -18.07 -21.81 10.72
N PHE A 564 -16.90 -22.21 10.19
CA PHE A 564 -16.05 -21.39 9.33
C PHE A 564 -16.41 -21.45 7.83
N ASP A 565 -17.53 -22.03 7.43
CA ASP A 565 -17.91 -22.20 6.02
C ASP A 565 -17.80 -20.90 5.20
N ARG A 566 -18.26 -19.78 5.75
CA ARG A 566 -18.13 -18.46 5.10
C ARG A 566 -16.67 -18.05 4.89
N TYR A 567 -15.82 -18.26 5.89
CA TYR A 567 -14.37 -18.01 5.76
C TYR A 567 -13.76 -18.93 4.69
N ILE A 568 -14.09 -20.22 4.72
CA ILE A 568 -13.60 -21.23 3.78
C ILE A 568 -14.00 -20.85 2.35
N GLN A 569 -15.27 -20.52 2.12
CA GLN A 569 -15.77 -20.09 0.81
C GLN A 569 -15.11 -18.79 0.34
N ASN A 570 -15.02 -17.77 1.21
CA ASN A 570 -14.41 -16.49 0.86
C ASN A 570 -12.92 -16.65 0.48
N VAL A 571 -12.18 -17.55 1.14
CA VAL A 571 -10.78 -17.85 0.80
C VAL A 571 -10.67 -18.68 -0.48
N ARG A 572 -11.47 -19.76 -0.63
CA ARG A 572 -11.46 -20.62 -1.84
C ARG A 572 -11.80 -19.83 -3.10
N ASN A 573 -12.79 -18.93 -3.00
CA ASN A 573 -13.23 -18.06 -4.08
C ASN A 573 -12.31 -16.85 -4.31
N ARG A 574 -11.20 -16.73 -3.56
CA ARG A 574 -10.20 -15.65 -3.64
C ARG A 574 -10.78 -14.24 -3.43
N VAL A 575 -11.86 -14.15 -2.65
CA VAL A 575 -12.48 -12.88 -2.23
C VAL A 575 -11.59 -12.19 -1.19
N VAL A 576 -11.06 -12.97 -0.25
CA VAL A 576 -10.17 -12.51 0.82
C VAL A 576 -8.88 -13.31 0.84
N SER A 577 -7.83 -12.75 1.44
CA SER A 577 -6.61 -13.51 1.75
C SER A 577 -6.80 -14.36 3.01
N PRO A 578 -6.13 -15.52 3.12
CA PRO A 578 -6.14 -16.31 4.36
C PRO A 578 -5.68 -15.51 5.58
N MET A 579 -6.19 -15.85 6.76
CA MET A 579 -5.82 -15.19 8.00
C MET A 579 -4.33 -15.31 8.27
N ARG A 580 -3.70 -14.24 8.78
CA ARG A 580 -2.31 -14.27 9.26
C ARG A 580 -2.23 -14.87 10.65
N PHE A 581 -2.34 -16.20 10.76
CA PHE A 581 -2.40 -16.93 12.04
C PHE A 581 -1.03 -17.21 12.68
N THR A 582 0.07 -17.15 11.93
CA THR A 582 1.44 -17.48 12.41
C THR A 582 2.12 -16.36 13.23
N THR A 583 1.37 -15.33 13.63
CA THR A 583 1.89 -14.24 14.47
C THR A 583 2.07 -14.68 15.92
N SER A 584 2.86 -13.92 16.69
CA SER A 584 3.16 -14.25 18.10
C SER A 584 1.92 -14.21 19.00
N ILE A 585 1.01 -13.27 18.78
CA ILE A 585 -0.34 -13.28 19.34
C ILE A 585 -1.30 -13.27 18.15
N CYS A 586 -2.32 -14.13 18.17
CA CYS A 586 -3.38 -14.17 17.17
C CYS A 586 -4.73 -14.04 17.86
N VAL A 587 -5.42 -12.93 17.59
CA VAL A 587 -6.78 -12.66 18.07
C VAL A 587 -7.62 -12.47 16.82
N GLN A 588 -8.60 -13.35 16.63
CA GLN A 588 -9.47 -13.32 15.46
C GLN A 588 -10.59 -12.30 15.65
N ASP A 589 -10.87 -11.52 14.61
CA ASP A 589 -12.06 -10.67 14.55
C ASP A 589 -13.33 -11.54 14.51
N PRO A 590 -14.36 -11.24 15.31
CA PRO A 590 -15.56 -12.07 15.41
C PRO A 590 -16.45 -12.08 14.16
N PHE A 591 -16.32 -11.10 13.25
CA PHE A 591 -17.08 -11.06 11.99
C PHE A 591 -16.17 -11.25 10.78
N GLU A 592 -15.09 -10.47 10.66
CA GLU A 592 -14.11 -10.61 9.58
C GLU A 592 -13.15 -11.75 9.93
N LEU A 593 -13.58 -13.01 9.80
CA LEU A 593 -12.85 -14.19 10.29
C LEU A 593 -11.44 -14.38 9.67
N CYS A 594 -11.14 -13.67 8.57
CA CYS A 594 -9.80 -13.62 7.98
C CYS A 594 -8.85 -12.59 8.63
N HIS A 595 -9.36 -11.77 9.55
CA HIS A 595 -8.63 -10.69 10.17
C HIS A 595 -8.08 -11.08 11.55
N ASN A 596 -6.76 -10.98 11.68
CA ASN A 596 -6.08 -11.05 12.96
C ASN A 596 -5.79 -9.62 13.46
N VAL A 597 -6.55 -9.19 14.46
CA VAL A 597 -6.52 -7.83 15.02
C VAL A 597 -5.22 -7.55 15.81
N ALA A 598 -4.49 -8.61 16.17
CA ALA A 598 -3.22 -8.57 16.88
C ALA A 598 -2.00 -8.70 15.94
N SER A 599 -2.19 -8.68 14.61
CA SER A 599 -1.12 -8.94 13.63
C SER A 599 0.02 -7.92 13.60
N ALA A 600 -0.17 -6.75 14.23
CA ALA A 600 0.87 -5.72 14.40
C ALA A 600 1.81 -6.00 15.59
N ILE A 601 1.45 -6.90 16.50
CA ILE A 601 2.22 -7.17 17.71
C ILE A 601 3.51 -7.93 17.38
N THR A 602 4.62 -7.39 17.86
CA THR A 602 5.93 -8.03 17.70
C THR A 602 6.16 -9.10 18.76
N SER A 603 7.05 -10.05 18.49
CA SER A 603 7.41 -11.10 19.46
C SER A 603 8.00 -10.52 20.75
N ARG A 604 8.72 -9.39 20.69
CA ARG A 604 9.21 -8.68 21.89
C ARG A 604 8.04 -8.19 22.73
N LEU A 605 7.11 -7.48 22.11
CA LEU A 605 5.93 -6.96 22.80
C LEU A 605 5.06 -8.11 23.35
N THR A 606 5.05 -9.28 22.69
CA THR A 606 4.38 -10.49 23.21
C THR A 606 4.96 -10.93 24.54
N VAL A 607 6.30 -11.01 24.65
CA VAL A 607 6.98 -11.35 25.91
C VAL A 607 6.68 -10.33 27.00
N GLU A 608 6.70 -9.04 26.66
CA GLU A 608 6.36 -7.95 27.59
C GLU A 608 4.91 -8.10 28.08
N ILE A 609 3.93 -8.28 27.18
CA ILE A 609 2.51 -8.48 27.52
C ILE A 609 2.31 -9.70 28.43
N ILE A 610 2.94 -10.84 28.12
CA ILE A 610 2.83 -12.05 28.96
C ILE A 610 3.44 -11.82 30.35
N ALA A 611 4.56 -11.08 30.45
CA ALA A 611 5.15 -10.73 31.74
C ALA A 611 4.21 -9.84 32.58
N PHE A 612 3.51 -8.90 31.93
CA PHE A 612 2.48 -8.09 32.58
C PHE A 612 1.29 -8.93 33.06
N PHE A 613 0.79 -9.88 32.26
CA PHE A 613 -0.26 -10.81 32.69
C PHE A 613 0.17 -11.65 33.89
N LYS A 614 1.37 -12.23 33.85
CA LYS A 614 1.93 -13.01 34.97
C LYS A 614 2.06 -12.19 36.25
N PHE A 615 2.58 -10.97 36.12
CA PHE A 615 2.71 -10.06 37.26
C PHE A 615 1.36 -9.70 37.89
N ALA A 616 0.38 -9.34 37.06
CA ALA A 616 -0.96 -9.01 37.54
C ALA A 616 -1.68 -10.23 38.14
N ALA A 617 -1.46 -11.43 37.59
CA ALA A 617 -1.96 -12.68 38.17
C ALA A 617 -1.35 -12.96 39.55
N THR A 618 -0.02 -12.81 39.70
CA THR A 618 0.65 -12.96 41.01
C THR A 618 0.18 -11.93 42.03
N ALA A 619 -0.02 -10.67 41.61
CA ALA A 619 -0.58 -9.64 42.47
C ALA A 619 -1.98 -10.01 42.96
N TYR A 620 -2.83 -10.52 42.08
CA TYR A 620 -4.16 -11.04 42.45
C TYR A 620 -4.07 -12.24 43.40
N ASP A 621 -3.23 -13.22 43.11
CA ASP A 621 -3.07 -14.40 43.97
C ASP A 621 -2.60 -14.06 45.39
N THR A 622 -1.80 -13.00 45.53
CA THR A 622 -1.34 -12.49 46.83
C THR A 622 -2.46 -11.79 47.59
N GLU A 623 -3.30 -11.02 46.88
CA GLU A 623 -4.30 -10.15 47.49
C GLU A 623 -5.72 -10.76 47.57
N LYS A 624 -5.99 -11.88 46.91
CA LYS A 624 -7.35 -12.46 46.83
C LYS A 624 -7.93 -12.85 48.19
N LEU A 625 -7.10 -13.27 49.14
CA LEU A 625 -7.52 -13.59 50.52
C LEU A 625 -7.69 -12.34 51.40
N ASN A 626 -7.25 -11.18 50.90
CA ASN A 626 -7.32 -9.88 51.57
C ASN A 626 -8.29 -8.94 50.81
N ASN A 627 -9.39 -9.49 50.30
CA ASN A 627 -10.43 -8.76 49.55
C ASN A 627 -9.89 -7.90 48.39
N CYS A 628 -8.75 -8.30 47.80
CA CYS A 628 -8.08 -7.55 46.73
C CYS A 628 -7.69 -6.11 47.09
N LYS A 629 -7.49 -5.81 48.37
CA LYS A 629 -7.27 -4.45 48.87
C LYS A 629 -6.12 -3.71 48.18
N ASN A 630 -4.98 -4.37 47.94
CA ASN A 630 -3.84 -3.71 47.27
C ASN A 630 -3.72 -4.05 45.78
N LEU A 631 -4.73 -4.70 45.18
CA LEU A 631 -4.64 -5.19 43.80
C LEU A 631 -4.45 -4.05 42.80
N LEU A 632 -5.34 -3.05 42.80
CA LEU A 632 -5.29 -1.93 41.86
C LEU A 632 -4.02 -1.10 42.07
N GLN A 633 -3.66 -0.85 43.33
CA GLN A 633 -2.42 -0.17 43.69
C GLN A 633 -1.20 -0.89 43.09
N THR A 634 -1.11 -2.21 43.26
CA THR A 634 0.00 -3.02 42.78
C THR A 634 0.07 -3.03 41.25
N ILE A 635 -1.03 -3.37 40.58
CA ILE A 635 -1.01 -3.55 39.12
C ILE A 635 -0.89 -2.23 38.36
N LEU A 636 -1.26 -1.08 38.95
CA LEU A 636 -1.18 0.22 38.28
C LEU A 636 0.12 0.97 38.57
N LEU A 637 0.67 0.86 39.78
CA LEU A 637 1.87 1.62 40.19
C LEU A 637 3.18 0.86 40.01
N GLN A 638 3.13 -0.48 39.95
CA GLN A 638 4.33 -1.31 39.84
C GLN A 638 4.44 -1.95 38.45
N LYS A 639 5.65 -2.42 38.12
CA LYS A 639 5.94 -3.07 36.84
C LYS A 639 6.67 -4.39 37.06
N PRO A 640 6.42 -5.42 36.24
CA PRO A 640 7.20 -6.65 36.27
C PRO A 640 8.68 -6.35 36.03
N LYS A 641 9.54 -7.11 36.71
CA LYS A 641 10.92 -7.29 36.23
C LYS A 641 10.86 -8.14 34.97
N ILE A 642 10.77 -7.48 33.82
CA ILE A 642 10.88 -8.16 32.54
C ILE A 642 12.34 -8.60 32.43
N PRO A 643 12.64 -9.91 32.39
CA PRO A 643 13.99 -10.36 32.16
C PRO A 643 14.46 -9.67 30.89
N ARG A 644 15.54 -8.89 30.98
CA ARG A 644 16.37 -8.66 29.81
C ARG A 644 16.96 -10.02 29.47
N GLU A 645 16.16 -10.89 28.88
CA GLU A 645 16.75 -11.97 28.10
C GLU A 645 17.76 -11.26 27.21
N LYS A 646 19.01 -11.69 27.29
CA LYS A 646 19.97 -11.45 26.21
C LYS A 646 19.33 -12.13 25.01
N PHE A 647 18.40 -11.43 24.34
CA PHE A 647 17.83 -11.82 23.09
C PHE A 647 19.00 -11.79 22.14
N HIS A 648 19.69 -12.93 22.04
CA HIS A 648 20.50 -13.20 20.90
C HIS A 648 19.53 -13.40 19.75
N LEU A 649 19.13 -12.28 19.17
CA LEU A 649 18.31 -12.25 17.98
C LEU A 649 19.05 -13.07 16.92
N GLU A 650 18.45 -14.18 16.49
CA GLU A 650 19.02 -15.16 15.57
C GLU A 650 18.14 -15.24 14.31
N PHE A 651 18.75 -15.22 13.13
CA PHE A 651 18.10 -15.49 11.86
C PHE A 651 18.74 -16.72 11.22
N ARG A 652 17.91 -17.68 10.84
CA ARG A 652 18.33 -18.97 10.30
C ARG A 652 17.74 -19.20 8.92
N ALA A 653 18.60 -19.36 7.93
CA ALA A 653 18.24 -19.66 6.54
C ALA A 653 18.75 -21.05 6.14
N VAL A 654 17.89 -21.83 5.48
CA VAL A 654 18.29 -23.11 4.88
C VAL A 654 18.72 -22.84 3.45
N ILE A 655 19.94 -23.24 3.09
CA ILE A 655 20.39 -23.21 1.70
C ILE A 655 19.75 -24.41 1.01
N PHE A 656 19.06 -24.19 -0.12
CA PHE A 656 18.23 -25.20 -0.76
C PHE A 656 18.99 -26.51 -0.97
N SER A 657 18.49 -27.59 -0.36
CA SER A 657 19.15 -28.89 -0.34
C SER A 657 19.26 -29.52 -1.73
N HIS A 658 18.36 -29.21 -2.66
CA HIS A 658 18.46 -29.69 -4.04
C HIS A 658 19.68 -29.12 -4.77
N LEU A 659 19.98 -27.83 -4.61
CA LEU A 659 21.18 -27.21 -5.20
C LEU A 659 22.45 -27.85 -4.64
N ILE A 660 22.51 -28.06 -3.33
CA ILE A 660 23.69 -28.64 -2.67
C ILE A 660 23.93 -30.09 -3.13
N LYS A 661 22.85 -30.86 -3.35
CA LYS A 661 22.94 -32.24 -3.84
C LYS A 661 23.50 -32.32 -5.26
N GLU A 662 23.31 -31.28 -6.08
CA GLU A 662 23.73 -31.18 -7.47
C GLU A 662 25.14 -30.60 -7.68
N ILE A 663 25.81 -30.14 -6.61
CA ILE A 663 27.20 -29.66 -6.67
C ILE A 663 28.13 -30.82 -7.05
N GLU A 664 28.91 -30.64 -8.10
CA GLU A 664 29.86 -31.66 -8.59
C GLU A 664 31.05 -31.89 -7.64
N ASN A 665 31.51 -30.82 -7.00
CA ASN A 665 32.69 -30.86 -6.16
C ASN A 665 32.47 -31.81 -4.94
N PRO A 666 33.36 -32.81 -4.73
CA PRO A 666 33.25 -33.74 -3.61
C PRO A 666 33.33 -33.03 -2.25
N ASP A 667 34.06 -31.92 -2.16
CA ASP A 667 34.02 -30.98 -1.03
C ASP A 667 33.03 -29.82 -1.30
N TRP A 668 31.77 -30.19 -1.50
CA TRP A 668 30.66 -29.24 -1.65
C TRP A 668 30.54 -28.26 -0.47
N LYS A 669 31.08 -28.62 0.71
CA LYS A 669 31.09 -27.72 1.88
C LYS A 669 32.03 -26.54 1.64
N SER A 670 33.21 -26.77 1.03
CA SER A 670 34.11 -25.68 0.64
C SER A 670 33.45 -24.73 -0.37
N VAL A 671 32.76 -25.27 -1.38
CA VAL A 671 32.03 -24.44 -2.36
C VAL A 671 31.01 -23.52 -1.67
N VAL A 672 30.26 -24.04 -0.70
CA VAL A 672 29.30 -23.23 0.07
C VAL A 672 29.99 -22.20 0.98
N ARG A 673 31.18 -22.50 1.52
CA ARG A 673 32.00 -21.52 2.25
C ARG A 673 32.46 -20.39 1.34
N ASP A 674 32.98 -20.73 0.16
CA ASP A 674 33.51 -19.75 -0.79
C ASP A 674 32.41 -18.81 -1.28
N VAL A 675 31.22 -19.34 -1.58
CA VAL A 675 30.04 -18.53 -1.90
C VAL A 675 29.64 -17.64 -0.72
N THR A 676 29.71 -18.15 0.51
CA THR A 676 29.40 -17.36 1.70
C THR A 676 30.38 -16.21 1.90
N ILE A 677 31.67 -16.46 1.77
CA ILE A 677 32.73 -15.44 1.83
C ILE A 677 32.51 -14.41 0.72
N LYS A 678 32.25 -14.86 -0.51
CA LYS A 678 31.96 -13.99 -1.65
C LYS A 678 30.75 -13.07 -1.41
N VAL A 679 29.65 -13.61 -0.86
CA VAL A 679 28.45 -12.82 -0.56
C VAL A 679 28.73 -11.75 0.51
N PHE A 680 29.39 -12.12 1.60
CA PHE A 680 29.59 -11.19 2.71
C PHE A 680 30.74 -10.22 2.45
N GLU A 681 31.91 -10.70 2.04
CA GLU A 681 33.11 -9.87 1.91
C GLU A 681 33.12 -9.08 0.59
N GLN A 682 32.84 -9.73 -0.54
CA GLN A 682 32.90 -9.06 -1.84
C GLN A 682 31.65 -8.22 -2.11
N MET A 683 30.45 -8.82 -1.97
CA MET A 683 29.20 -8.17 -2.38
C MET A 683 28.61 -7.27 -1.28
N CYS A 684 28.66 -7.69 -0.02
CA CYS A 684 28.15 -6.90 1.12
C CYS A 684 29.22 -6.02 1.78
N LYS A 685 30.51 -6.19 1.44
CA LYS A 685 31.64 -5.46 2.05
C LYS A 685 31.70 -5.61 3.57
N ILE A 686 31.30 -6.78 4.07
CA ILE A 686 31.37 -7.17 5.47
C ILE A 686 32.51 -8.18 5.61
N LYS A 687 33.60 -7.77 6.26
CA LYS A 687 34.73 -8.67 6.56
C LYS A 687 34.29 -9.74 7.56
N LEU A 688 34.63 -11.01 7.28
CA LEU A 688 34.36 -12.14 8.16
C LEU A 688 35.66 -12.64 8.80
N VAL A 689 35.65 -12.81 10.12
CA VAL A 689 36.79 -13.39 10.86
C VAL A 689 36.38 -14.77 11.38
N LYS A 690 37.08 -15.82 10.95
CA LYS A 690 36.81 -17.19 11.38
C LYS A 690 37.11 -17.34 12.88
N ILE A 691 36.23 -18.03 13.59
CA ILE A 691 36.43 -18.39 14.99
C ILE A 691 37.00 -19.81 15.01
N GLU A 692 38.24 -19.97 15.48
CA GLU A 692 38.82 -21.30 15.68
C GLU A 692 38.12 -22.01 16.85
N GLU A 693 37.70 -23.27 16.63
CA GLU A 693 37.17 -24.14 17.68
C GLU A 693 37.98 -25.44 17.71
N LYS A 694 38.23 -25.95 18.92
CA LYS A 694 38.83 -27.29 19.11
C LYS A 694 37.93 -28.34 18.44
N PRO A 695 38.48 -29.26 17.63
CA PRO A 695 37.68 -30.29 16.96
C PRO A 695 37.00 -31.17 18.00
N ASN A 696 35.69 -31.33 17.87
CA ASN A 696 34.91 -32.27 18.66
C ASN A 696 34.56 -33.45 17.74
N GLU A 697 35.36 -34.49 17.79
CA GLU A 697 35.33 -35.66 16.87
C GLU A 697 34.04 -36.49 16.97
N SER A 698 33.16 -36.20 17.93
CA SER A 698 31.89 -36.92 18.17
C SER A 698 30.65 -36.31 17.49
N ALA A 699 30.77 -35.17 16.78
CA ALA A 699 29.60 -34.46 16.27
C ALA A 699 29.18 -34.91 14.86
N LYS A 700 27.97 -35.49 14.72
CA LYS A 700 27.28 -35.76 13.42
C LYS A 700 27.08 -34.53 12.50
N LYS A 701 27.50 -33.33 12.92
CA LYS A 701 27.28 -32.04 12.22
C LYS A 701 28.55 -31.19 12.29
N GLN A 702 29.09 -30.82 11.13
CA GLN A 702 30.21 -29.87 11.04
C GLN A 702 29.67 -28.43 11.11
N ARG A 703 30.33 -27.56 11.87
CA ARG A 703 29.95 -26.15 11.99
C ARG A 703 31.16 -25.24 11.76
N ASP A 704 30.99 -24.25 10.90
CA ASP A 704 31.96 -23.17 10.72
C ASP A 704 31.37 -21.87 11.26
N LYS A 705 32.13 -21.20 12.12
CA LYS A 705 31.71 -19.97 12.79
C LYS A 705 32.59 -18.80 12.36
N PHE A 706 31.95 -17.68 12.09
CA PHE A 706 32.58 -16.42 11.72
C PHE A 706 31.99 -15.29 12.56
N THR A 707 32.76 -14.24 12.78
CA THR A 707 32.26 -12.95 13.27
C THR A 707 32.31 -11.92 12.15
N GLY A 708 31.33 -11.02 12.13
CA GLY A 708 31.29 -9.89 11.20
C GLY A 708 30.79 -8.63 11.90
N VAL A 709 31.15 -7.47 11.34
CA VAL A 709 30.75 -6.16 11.86
C VAL A 709 30.07 -5.36 10.75
N ILE A 710 28.97 -4.71 11.08
CA ILE A 710 28.18 -3.89 10.15
C ILE A 710 28.11 -2.48 10.69
N THR A 711 28.49 -1.52 9.86
CA THR A 711 28.58 -0.12 10.25
C THR A 711 27.54 0.80 9.61
N LYS A 712 26.89 0.35 8.53
CA LYS A 712 25.89 1.13 7.76
C LYS A 712 24.78 0.24 7.20
N ALA A 713 23.62 0.84 6.88
CA ALA A 713 22.39 0.16 6.49
C ALA A 713 22.38 -0.35 5.03
N ILE A 714 23.27 -1.29 4.70
CA ILE A 714 23.44 -1.86 3.34
C ILE A 714 22.19 -2.54 2.74
N TRP A 715 21.15 -2.74 3.54
CA TRP A 715 19.86 -3.29 3.12
C TRP A 715 18.91 -2.26 2.50
N LYS A 716 19.23 -0.95 2.52
CA LYS A 716 18.45 0.11 1.85
C LYS A 716 18.67 0.15 0.32
N ARG A 717 18.46 -0.98 -0.35
CA ARG A 717 18.85 -1.19 -1.76
C ARG A 717 17.82 -0.72 -2.79
N LYS A 718 16.55 -0.48 -2.40
CA LYS A 718 15.42 -0.26 -3.33
C LYS A 718 15.65 0.88 -4.35
N GLN A 719 16.22 1.99 -3.91
CA GLN A 719 16.50 3.15 -4.77
C GLN A 719 17.60 2.83 -5.79
N PHE A 720 18.68 2.19 -5.33
CA PHE A 720 19.84 1.85 -6.15
C PHE A 720 19.58 0.66 -7.07
N SER A 721 18.85 -0.37 -6.63
CA SER A 721 18.49 -1.52 -7.46
C SER A 721 17.75 -1.14 -8.75
N LYS A 722 16.96 -0.06 -8.72
CA LYS A 722 16.27 0.49 -9.89
C LYS A 722 17.20 1.27 -10.84
N LEU A 723 18.26 1.88 -10.30
CA LEU A 723 19.27 2.58 -11.09
C LEU A 723 20.14 1.57 -11.86
N TYR A 724 20.58 0.50 -11.18
CA TYR A 724 21.43 -0.54 -11.77
C TYR A 724 20.65 -1.63 -12.50
N SER A 725 19.31 -1.59 -12.56
CA SER A 725 18.51 -2.59 -13.29
C SER A 725 18.69 -2.52 -14.81
N LEU A 726 19.12 -1.38 -15.34
CA LEU A 726 19.23 -1.11 -16.77
C LEU A 726 20.69 -1.12 -17.28
N MET A 727 21.66 -1.35 -16.39
CA MET A 727 23.08 -1.43 -16.74
C MET A 727 23.46 -2.86 -17.13
N LYS A 728 24.30 -3.02 -18.17
CA LYS A 728 24.88 -4.31 -18.57
C LYS A 728 26.03 -4.70 -17.63
N LEU A 729 25.69 -5.10 -16.40
CA LEU A 729 26.63 -5.61 -15.40
C LEU A 729 26.25 -7.04 -15.04
N ASP A 730 27.25 -7.87 -14.73
CA ASP A 730 26.98 -9.20 -14.18
C ASP A 730 26.37 -9.11 -12.77
N PHE A 731 25.81 -10.22 -12.28
CA PHE A 731 25.09 -10.25 -11.02
C PHE A 731 25.96 -9.79 -9.82
N VAL A 732 27.22 -10.23 -9.77
CA VAL A 732 28.15 -9.90 -8.67
C VAL A 732 28.53 -8.43 -8.73
N GLN A 733 29.00 -7.96 -9.89
CA GLN A 733 29.35 -6.56 -10.14
C GLN A 733 28.21 -5.61 -9.78
N LYS A 734 26.98 -5.97 -10.17
CA LYS A 734 25.78 -5.18 -9.87
C LYS A 734 25.50 -5.09 -8.38
N GLN A 735 25.55 -6.21 -7.64
CA GLN A 735 25.31 -6.17 -6.19
C GLN A 735 26.43 -5.44 -5.45
N THR A 736 27.69 -5.59 -5.89
CA THR A 736 28.84 -4.91 -5.31
C THR A 736 28.71 -3.38 -5.46
N ARG A 737 28.41 -2.88 -6.67
CA ARG A 737 28.24 -1.43 -6.90
C ARG A 737 27.07 -0.83 -6.10
N ILE A 738 25.95 -1.54 -6.01
CA ILE A 738 24.82 -1.11 -5.17
C ILE A 738 25.25 -0.95 -3.71
N THR A 739 26.03 -1.89 -3.18
CA THR A 739 26.53 -1.81 -1.81
C THR A 739 27.48 -0.62 -1.64
N GLU A 740 28.42 -0.41 -2.56
CA GLU A 740 29.39 0.70 -2.51
C GLU A 740 28.69 2.07 -2.53
N GLU A 741 27.69 2.26 -3.39
CA GLU A 741 26.88 3.49 -3.42
C GLU A 741 26.14 3.74 -2.10
N ILE A 742 25.57 2.69 -1.50
CA ILE A 742 24.91 2.83 -0.20
C ILE A 742 25.92 3.23 0.87
N LEU A 743 27.11 2.62 0.87
CA LEU A 743 28.17 2.97 1.83
C LEU A 743 28.64 4.42 1.66
N ASN A 744 28.65 4.95 0.44
CA ASN A 744 29.04 6.33 0.16
C ASN A 744 27.95 7.36 0.55
N VAL A 745 26.68 7.04 0.30
CA VAL A 745 25.55 7.99 0.49
C VAL A 745 24.96 7.92 1.90
N GLU A 746 25.00 6.77 2.55
CA GLU A 746 24.41 6.60 3.89
C GLU A 746 25.24 7.35 4.94
N LYS A 747 24.60 8.35 5.56
CA LYS A 747 25.19 9.20 6.61
C LYS A 747 25.05 8.58 7.99
N GLN A 748 24.05 7.73 8.20
CA GLN A 748 23.82 7.10 9.49
C GLN A 748 24.79 5.92 9.68
N THR A 749 25.62 6.00 10.71
CA THR A 749 26.51 4.91 11.14
C THR A 749 26.00 4.27 12.43
N PHE A 750 26.34 3.01 12.61
CA PHE A 750 26.09 2.23 13.82
C PHE A 750 27.20 1.19 13.95
N ASN A 751 27.17 0.36 15.00
CA ASN A 751 28.08 -0.76 15.13
C ASN A 751 27.28 -2.00 15.55
N ILE A 752 27.16 -2.96 14.64
CA ILE A 752 26.49 -4.23 14.89
C ILE A 752 27.49 -5.35 14.68
N GLN A 753 27.84 -6.04 15.77
CA GLN A 753 28.64 -7.25 15.72
C GLN A 753 27.73 -8.48 15.72
N PHE A 754 27.98 -9.40 14.80
CA PHE A 754 27.20 -10.63 14.68
C PHE A 754 28.10 -11.84 14.49
N ARG A 755 27.55 -13.02 14.82
CA ARG A 755 28.16 -14.31 14.55
C ARG A 755 27.40 -15.00 13.43
N LEU A 756 28.10 -15.37 12.36
CA LEU A 756 27.59 -16.24 11.31
C LEU A 756 28.01 -17.69 11.60
N THR A 757 27.09 -18.63 11.54
CA THR A 757 27.35 -20.07 11.70
C THR A 757 26.81 -20.82 10.49
N LEU A 758 27.68 -21.48 9.75
CA LEU A 758 27.32 -22.46 8.74
C LEU A 758 27.28 -23.84 9.40
N THR A 759 26.14 -24.53 9.32
CA THR A 759 25.99 -25.90 9.84
C THR A 759 25.75 -26.85 8.67
N PHE A 760 26.63 -27.83 8.53
CA PHE A 760 26.60 -28.85 7.48
C PHE A 760 26.15 -30.18 8.06
N LYS A 761 25.09 -30.76 7.49
CA LYS A 761 24.66 -32.12 7.78
C LYS A 761 25.14 -33.04 6.66
N GLN A 762 26.07 -33.94 6.98
CA GLN A 762 26.69 -34.83 6.01
C GLN A 762 25.67 -35.77 5.37
N GLU A 763 24.88 -36.48 6.18
CA GLU A 763 23.92 -37.51 5.74
C GLU A 763 22.84 -36.96 4.79
N THR A 764 22.37 -35.74 5.03
CA THR A 764 21.23 -35.15 4.29
C THR A 764 21.65 -34.15 3.21
N LYS A 765 22.96 -33.89 3.04
CA LYS A 765 23.51 -32.80 2.22
C LYS A 765 22.73 -31.48 2.40
N GLN A 766 22.50 -31.11 3.66
CA GLN A 766 21.77 -29.89 4.03
C GLN A 766 22.70 -28.90 4.71
N THR A 767 22.68 -27.65 4.25
CA THR A 767 23.37 -26.53 4.91
C THR A 767 22.39 -25.52 5.48
N THR A 768 22.67 -25.06 6.68
CA THR A 768 21.96 -23.97 7.33
C THR A 768 22.94 -22.85 7.65
N ALA A 769 22.63 -21.63 7.19
CA ALA A 769 23.35 -20.41 7.54
C ALA A 769 22.57 -19.66 8.63
N THR A 770 23.24 -19.32 9.72
CA THR A 770 22.62 -18.69 10.89
C THR A 770 23.39 -17.45 11.30
N ILE A 771 22.75 -16.29 11.37
CA ILE A 771 23.36 -15.09 11.97
C ILE A 771 22.76 -14.82 13.35
N LYS A 772 23.60 -14.46 14.31
CA LYS A 772 23.24 -14.21 15.70
C LYS A 772 23.82 -12.89 16.17
N LEU A 773 23.00 -12.01 16.74
CA LEU A 773 23.48 -10.75 17.31
C LEU A 773 24.44 -11.04 18.47
N MET A 774 25.64 -10.47 18.39
CA MET A 774 26.64 -10.50 19.46
C MET A 774 26.58 -9.21 20.26
N GLU A 775 26.62 -8.06 19.57
CA GLU A 775 26.59 -6.72 20.16
C GLU A 775 25.97 -5.70 19.20
N GLY A 776 25.27 -4.69 19.72
CA GLY A 776 24.67 -3.60 18.94
C GLY A 776 23.14 -3.51 19.01
N ASP A 777 22.56 -2.58 18.25
CA ASP A 777 21.12 -2.30 18.24
C ASP A 777 20.28 -3.45 17.63
N VAL A 778 19.33 -3.95 18.43
CA VAL A 778 18.46 -5.09 18.09
C VAL A 778 17.50 -4.76 16.92
N VAL A 779 16.99 -3.54 16.83
CA VAL A 779 16.05 -3.12 15.77
C VAL A 779 16.77 -3.05 14.44
N ILE A 780 17.98 -2.48 14.44
CA ILE A 780 18.85 -2.42 13.27
C ILE A 780 19.26 -3.83 12.83
N PHE A 781 19.61 -4.71 13.77
CA PHE A 781 19.92 -6.11 13.45
C PHE A 781 18.71 -6.88 12.91
N LYS A 782 17.45 -6.55 13.28
CA LYS A 782 16.26 -7.15 12.65
C LYS A 782 16.15 -6.83 11.17
N GLU A 783 16.44 -5.59 10.79
CA GLU A 783 16.42 -5.18 9.38
C GLU A 783 17.54 -5.86 8.59
N PHE A 784 18.74 -5.97 9.18
CA PHE A 784 19.81 -6.79 8.63
C PHE A 784 19.41 -8.27 8.51
N GLY A 785 18.73 -8.81 9.50
CA GLY A 785 18.22 -10.18 9.51
C GLY A 785 17.25 -10.49 8.37
N LYS A 786 16.30 -9.59 8.11
CA LYS A 786 15.40 -9.70 6.95
C LYS A 786 16.17 -9.69 5.62
N PHE A 787 17.17 -8.81 5.53
CA PHE A 787 18.05 -8.74 4.36
C PHE A 787 18.85 -10.03 4.19
N PHE A 788 19.46 -10.56 5.26
CA PHE A 788 20.15 -11.84 5.28
C PHE A 788 19.27 -12.98 4.76
N MET A 789 18.05 -13.12 5.27
CA MET A 789 17.11 -14.14 4.80
C MET A 789 16.79 -14.00 3.31
N SER A 790 16.68 -12.77 2.80
CA SER A 790 16.43 -12.50 1.38
C SER A 790 17.62 -12.83 0.48
N ILE A 791 18.86 -12.60 0.93
CA ILE A 791 20.04 -12.86 0.09
C ILE A 791 20.46 -14.33 0.12
N VAL A 792 20.30 -15.03 1.24
CA VAL A 792 20.67 -16.46 1.31
C VAL A 792 19.83 -17.28 0.33
N HIS A 793 18.51 -17.06 0.24
CA HIS A 793 17.70 -17.80 -0.74
C HIS A 793 17.99 -17.38 -2.19
N ASN A 794 18.08 -16.08 -2.48
CA ASN A 794 18.14 -15.61 -3.87
C ASN A 794 19.55 -15.61 -4.45
N TRP A 795 20.56 -15.18 -3.69
CA TRP A 795 21.91 -14.99 -4.21
C TRP A 795 22.68 -16.29 -4.28
N TYR A 796 22.51 -17.18 -3.30
CA TYR A 796 23.15 -18.51 -3.35
C TYR A 796 22.61 -19.32 -4.53
N THR A 797 21.31 -19.19 -4.84
CA THR A 797 20.72 -19.84 -6.03
C THR A 797 21.35 -19.36 -7.35
N VAL A 798 21.83 -18.12 -7.41
CA VAL A 798 22.53 -17.60 -8.59
C VAL A 798 24.00 -18.03 -8.57
N LEU A 799 24.67 -17.89 -7.43
CA LEU A 799 26.12 -18.09 -7.32
C LEU A 799 26.54 -19.55 -7.30
N LEU A 800 25.65 -20.46 -6.88
CA LEU A 800 25.94 -21.90 -6.91
C LEU A 800 25.73 -22.52 -8.29
N LYS A 801 25.03 -21.85 -9.23
CA LYS A 801 24.70 -22.40 -10.56
C LYS A 801 25.93 -22.79 -11.36
N ASP A 802 27.00 -22.00 -11.28
CA ASP A 802 28.24 -22.26 -12.02
C ASP A 802 29.00 -23.48 -11.47
N SER A 803 28.55 -24.04 -10.34
CA SER A 803 29.12 -25.24 -9.69
C SER A 803 28.20 -26.47 -9.77
N LEU A 804 27.08 -26.38 -10.50
CA LEU A 804 26.14 -27.48 -10.72
C LEU A 804 26.45 -28.24 -12.01
N ARG A 805 26.02 -29.50 -12.10
CA ARG A 805 26.16 -30.32 -13.31
C ARG A 805 25.54 -29.66 -14.55
N PRO A 806 26.22 -29.66 -15.73
CA PRO A 806 25.60 -29.27 -17.00
C PRO A 806 24.40 -30.15 -17.34
N ARG A 807 23.27 -29.55 -17.72
CA ARG A 807 22.08 -30.26 -18.21
C ARG A 807 22.22 -30.65 -19.69
N GLU A 808 23.23 -31.46 -20.01
CA GLU A 808 23.32 -32.18 -21.29
C GLU A 808 23.83 -33.59 -21.01
N GLN A 809 22.91 -34.53 -20.74
CA GLN A 809 23.01 -36.00 -20.83
C GLN A 809 21.91 -36.70 -19.97
N GLN A 810 20.64 -36.27 -20.10
CA GLN A 810 19.48 -37.00 -19.56
C GLN A 810 18.43 -37.28 -20.65
N ARG A 811 18.87 -37.57 -21.88
CA ARG A 811 18.02 -38.14 -22.94
C ARG A 811 18.53 -39.46 -23.52
N HIS A 812 19.63 -40.01 -23.03
CA HIS A 812 20.15 -41.32 -23.45
C HIS A 812 20.55 -42.17 -22.25
N SER A 813 19.57 -42.64 -21.48
CA SER A 813 19.72 -43.76 -20.53
C SER A 813 18.39 -44.27 -19.97
N GLN A 814 17.33 -44.30 -20.79
CA GLN A 814 16.12 -45.07 -20.50
C GLN A 814 15.62 -45.76 -21.77
N THR A 815 16.46 -46.64 -22.32
CA THR A 815 16.03 -47.72 -23.22
C THR A 815 17.03 -48.87 -23.05
N SER A 816 16.51 -50.09 -22.90
CA SER A 816 17.12 -51.36 -22.42
C SER A 816 17.19 -51.46 -20.89
N SER A 817 16.39 -52.26 -20.19
CA SER A 817 16.01 -53.67 -20.45
C SER A 817 14.60 -54.02 -19.92
N ASN A 818 13.71 -54.47 -20.81
CA ASN A 818 13.11 -55.80 -20.73
C ASN A 818 12.32 -56.08 -22.02
N VAL A 819 12.86 -57.07 -22.74
CA VAL A 819 12.28 -57.81 -23.87
C VAL A 819 11.02 -58.52 -23.33
N VAL A 820 9.89 -58.59 -24.06
CA VAL A 820 9.55 -59.73 -24.93
C VAL A 820 8.19 -59.48 -25.61
N ASN A 821 8.13 -59.90 -26.88
CA ASN A 821 7.01 -60.16 -27.79
C ASN A 821 6.43 -59.01 -28.66
N ASN A 822 6.96 -58.97 -29.90
CA ASN A 822 6.26 -59.27 -31.17
C ASN A 822 4.75 -58.99 -31.17
N GLU A 823 4.17 -58.25 -32.12
CA GLU A 823 4.26 -58.52 -33.56
C GLU A 823 3.72 -57.33 -34.38
N THR A 824 4.39 -57.07 -35.52
CA THR A 824 3.88 -56.51 -36.80
C THR A 824 3.10 -55.17 -36.87
N LYS A 825 3.84 -54.16 -37.38
CA LYS A 825 3.50 -53.14 -38.41
C LYS A 825 2.47 -53.57 -39.50
N PRO A 826 1.96 -52.70 -40.42
CA PRO A 826 2.41 -51.32 -40.77
C PRO A 826 1.27 -50.27 -40.88
N GLU A 827 1.58 -48.97 -40.73
CA GLU A 827 1.61 -47.91 -41.79
C GLU A 827 0.24 -47.63 -42.43
N ASP A 828 -0.34 -46.44 -42.19
CA ASP A 828 -0.25 -45.36 -43.19
C ASP A 828 -0.96 -44.05 -42.74
N ASP A 829 -0.23 -42.97 -43.00
CA ASP A 829 -0.60 -41.69 -43.58
C ASP A 829 -1.98 -41.01 -43.42
N ASN A 830 -1.83 -39.70 -43.20
CA ASN A 830 -2.59 -38.59 -43.78
C ASN A 830 -3.95 -38.17 -43.20
N ASP A 831 -3.90 -36.95 -42.64
CA ASP A 831 -4.57 -35.76 -43.17
C ASP A 831 -6.11 -35.74 -43.15
N LEU A 832 -6.71 -34.88 -42.31
CA LEU A 832 -7.60 -33.79 -42.74
C LEU A 832 -8.42 -33.20 -41.57
N ARG A 833 -8.27 -31.88 -41.43
CA ARG A 833 -9.30 -30.85 -41.30
C ARG A 833 -10.63 -31.14 -40.57
N MET A 834 -10.82 -30.29 -39.57
CA MET A 834 -11.93 -29.34 -39.40
C MET A 834 -13.30 -29.78 -38.85
N SER A 835 -13.68 -29.00 -37.83
CA SER A 835 -14.97 -28.33 -37.59
C SER A 835 -16.16 -29.07 -36.96
N VAL A 836 -16.45 -28.64 -35.72
CA VAL A 836 -17.68 -27.98 -35.25
C VAL A 836 -19.04 -28.49 -35.76
N SER A 837 -19.86 -29.01 -34.83
CA SER A 837 -21.27 -28.63 -34.54
C SER A 837 -21.86 -29.68 -33.58
N GLN A 838 -22.21 -29.35 -32.33
CA GLN A 838 -23.59 -29.07 -31.89
C GLN A 838 -24.70 -29.72 -32.71
N THR A 839 -25.38 -30.70 -32.11
CA THR A 839 -26.83 -30.89 -32.20
C THR A 839 -27.32 -31.69 -30.99
N GLU A 840 -28.55 -31.36 -30.62
CA GLU A 840 -29.38 -31.82 -29.52
C GLU A 840 -29.86 -33.27 -29.72
N GLU A 841 -30.20 -33.95 -28.63
CA GLU A 841 -31.16 -35.07 -28.60
C GLU A 841 -32.09 -34.92 -27.39
N SER A 842 -33.38 -34.67 -27.67
CA SER A 842 -34.53 -35.28 -26.99
C SER A 842 -34.63 -36.74 -27.45
N ASP A 843 -35.29 -37.73 -26.83
CA ASP A 843 -36.51 -37.91 -26.04
C ASP A 843 -36.27 -39.16 -25.14
N THR A 844 -37.02 -39.49 -24.08
CA THR A 844 -38.31 -40.21 -24.16
C THR A 844 -39.06 -40.23 -22.82
N SER A 845 -40.38 -40.09 -22.99
CA SER A 845 -41.57 -40.48 -22.20
C SER A 845 -41.45 -41.50 -21.05
N ASP A 846 -42.21 -41.25 -19.97
CA ASP A 846 -43.41 -42.07 -19.69
C ASP A 846 -44.44 -41.43 -18.74
N VAL A 847 -45.68 -41.79 -19.03
CA VAL A 847 -47.04 -41.34 -18.66
C VAL A 847 -47.44 -41.62 -17.20
N VAL A 848 -48.28 -40.76 -16.56
CA VAL A 848 -49.62 -41.09 -15.96
C VAL A 848 -50.48 -39.82 -15.77
N ASN A 849 -51.69 -39.84 -16.32
CA ASN A 849 -52.82 -38.91 -16.16
C ASN A 849 -53.71 -39.26 -14.94
N ALA A 850 -54.35 -38.27 -14.32
CA ALA A 850 -55.73 -38.36 -13.79
C ALA A 850 -56.30 -36.95 -13.48
N GLU A 851 -57.62 -36.83 -13.63
CA GLU A 851 -58.45 -35.65 -13.89
C GLU A 851 -58.92 -34.86 -12.64
N ALA A 852 -59.37 -33.61 -12.82
CA ALA A 852 -60.80 -33.21 -12.77
C ALA A 852 -61.11 -31.74 -12.33
N ALA A 853 -62.02 -31.12 -13.08
CA ALA A 853 -63.13 -30.20 -12.70
C ALA A 853 -62.92 -28.69 -12.39
N SER A 854 -63.17 -27.87 -13.42
CA SER A 854 -64.16 -26.76 -13.60
C SER A 854 -64.71 -25.85 -12.45
N ASN A 855 -64.74 -24.54 -12.77
CA ASN A 855 -65.72 -23.42 -12.49
C ASN A 855 -65.05 -22.18 -11.84
N ILE A 856 -64.90 -20.98 -12.47
CA ILE A 856 -65.88 -19.97 -12.99
C ILE A 856 -66.81 -19.47 -11.86
N ASP A 857 -67.05 -18.18 -11.55
CA ASP A 857 -66.59 -16.82 -11.92
C ASP A 857 -67.42 -15.80 -11.06
N GLN A 858 -67.11 -14.50 -11.15
CA GLN A 858 -67.88 -13.27 -10.78
C GLN A 858 -67.25 -12.34 -9.72
N GLN A 859 -67.19 -11.00 -9.86
CA GLN A 859 -67.25 -10.04 -10.99
C GLN A 859 -67.03 -8.61 -10.40
N THR A 860 -66.35 -7.73 -11.15
CA THR A 860 -66.50 -6.24 -11.37
C THR A 860 -67.15 -5.31 -10.32
N PRO A 861 -66.83 -3.99 -10.29
CA PRO A 861 -66.60 -3.05 -11.43
C PRO A 861 -65.16 -2.63 -11.69
#